data_AF-A0A1D6K224-F1
#
_entry.id   AF-A0A1D6K224-F1
#
_cell.length_a   1.000
_cell.length_b   1.000
_cell.length_c   1.000
_cell.angle_alpha   90.00
_cell.angle_beta   90.00
_cell.angle_gamma   90.00
#
_symmetry.space_group_name_H-M   'P 1'
#
loop_
_entity.id
_entity.type
_entity.pdbx_description
1 polymer ?
#
loop_
_entity_poly.entity_id
_entity_poly.type
_entity_poly.pdbx_seq_one_letter_code
_entity_poly.pdbx_strand_id
1 'polypeptide(L)'
;MADGQHIQAASEEVDSIHFSFYSDDEIKRISIKKITKSERLDAKNLPVPGGLLDPAMGPINDIDICKSCGQHSVRCPGHFGHIELAKPLFNPLLFMSLKNLLHVTCFHCHKFRLNKEQVDRYVNELELLVKGDIVCAKNLEDSVEEAYLSKEDENMNKTTSGDNSSSVKDKKTWTSIQLKEVLSIFSKIMKKRQKKCAKCDMKSPTISSPIFGWLVKDTKASAVRTNAIADFKLKGDGDIHNSGETGVSGLEEESSSPGMVSKDSINEVRGLSDDTIKELVASSGKKHLLPTEVESILKDLWKNEARFCMLLCDFQKNMSSEPEKRRGYEMFFLSSLLVAPNRFRPSTSSSLGIMEHPQSVLLSKVQESNLALQHNNASSNHMDVLQRWMDLQRSVNVLYDSSKGLARSEKNAHGIRQLLEKKEGILRQKMMGKRVNYACRSVISPDPYLAVNEIGIPPVFATRLTYPEKVTPWNTKRLQEAIRNGADIHPGATHYRDNNSMYKLQAVPAKRRSIAKMLPASRGSICQPGRDPNCEFESKVVYRHLQDGDIVLVNRQPTLHKPSMMAHFVRVLPGEKTLRMHYANCSTYNADFDGDEMNVHVPQDEISRAEAMNIVDANKQYIGPRSGDAVRGLIQDHIVGAVLLTKPDTLLSREEYSQLVFGSCVPSSNCGSHHPAKVSAIEDYDTLELVHPAIWKPRPLWTGKQVITTILNHLTKGCPPFTVEQKGKIPKEYLKEDPSAQKEKEDPSARKEAHSAKKGKREDPSAQKEKDSSVNKEKQEKIQKQKQKDRSELVLYIHNNELIKGIIDKAQFGKYGIVHTVHELYGAYTAGILLSTFSRLFTLFLQLHGFTCGVDDLLLLPEKDKLRSKILSGSEVRSNEVHWKFTGADEDHKGDLVKLHMEVEKAVRSNGESDTATLDNDMKNALNGITTDVNKILFPDGLQKPFPGNCLSLMTTTGAKGGPVNMNQISSLLGQQELEGKRVPRMVSGKTLPCFPPWDISSRAGGFISDRFLTGLRPQEYYFHCMAGREG
;
A
#
# COMPACT_ATOMS: atom_id res chain seq x y z
N MET A 1 32.45 5.39 7.41
CA MET A 1 33.22 4.27 7.97
C MET A 1 32.36 3.66 9.07
N ALA A 2 31.51 2.69 8.72
CA ALA A 2 30.59 2.03 9.66
C ALA A 2 30.52 0.52 9.35
N ASP A 3 31.68 -0.03 8.97
CA ASP A 3 31.83 -1.35 8.36
C ASP A 3 32.86 -2.13 9.19
N GLY A 4 32.41 -2.75 10.28
CA GLY A 4 33.31 -3.40 11.24
C GLY A 4 32.64 -4.24 12.32
N GLN A 5 31.37 -4.61 12.15
CA GLN A 5 30.63 -5.39 13.13
C GLN A 5 29.83 -6.53 12.47
N HIS A 6 30.28 -7.75 12.78
CA HIS A 6 29.57 -9.02 12.80
C HIS A 6 28.92 -9.53 11.49
N ILE A 7 29.66 -10.40 10.79
CA ILE A 7 29.09 -11.69 10.33
C ILE A 7 29.46 -12.76 11.36
N GLN A 8 29.12 -12.51 12.62
CA GLN A 8 28.93 -13.54 13.63
C GLN A 8 27.43 -13.73 13.71
N ALA A 9 26.95 -14.97 13.58
CA ALA A 9 25.54 -15.25 13.84
C ALA A 9 25.23 -14.86 15.28
N ALA A 10 24.08 -14.21 15.51
CA ALA A 10 23.60 -14.00 16.86
C ALA A 10 23.27 -15.38 17.44
N SER A 11 23.89 -15.74 18.57
CA SER A 11 23.61 -16.99 19.28
C SER A 11 22.25 -17.00 19.99
N GLU A 12 21.61 -15.83 20.08
CA GLU A 12 20.35 -15.58 20.77
C GLU A 12 19.44 -14.73 19.87
N GLU A 13 18.19 -15.13 19.72
CA GLU A 13 17.15 -14.40 18.99
C GLU A 13 16.04 -13.93 19.94
N VAL A 14 15.36 -12.82 19.58
CA VAL A 14 14.33 -12.20 20.44
C VAL A 14 12.97 -12.86 20.22
N ASP A 15 12.66 -13.91 21.00
CA ASP A 15 11.37 -14.65 20.99
C ASP A 15 10.15 -13.74 21.22
N SER A 16 10.26 -12.75 22.12
CA SER A 16 9.14 -11.83 22.41
C SER A 16 9.59 -10.51 23.04
N ILE A 17 8.68 -9.51 23.02
CA ILE A 17 8.85 -8.20 23.65
C ILE A 17 7.68 -7.98 24.63
N HIS A 18 8.00 -7.72 25.90
CA HIS A 18 7.03 -7.37 26.93
C HIS A 18 6.99 -5.85 27.15
N PHE A 19 5.81 -5.31 27.49
CA PHE A 19 5.60 -3.88 27.73
C PHE A 19 5.16 -3.65 29.19
N SER A 20 6.01 -2.95 29.95
CA SER A 20 5.77 -2.56 31.34
C SER A 20 6.01 -1.06 31.56
N PHE A 21 5.71 -0.57 32.77
CA PHE A 21 6.07 0.77 33.21
C PHE A 21 7.21 0.67 34.23
N TYR A 22 8.24 1.51 34.09
CA TYR A 22 9.35 1.55 35.06
C TYR A 22 8.88 2.12 36.41
N SER A 23 9.24 1.44 37.49
CA SER A 23 9.16 1.93 38.86
C SER A 23 10.29 2.95 39.17
N ASP A 24 10.13 3.72 40.24
CA ASP A 24 11.16 4.67 40.70
C ASP A 24 12.46 3.95 41.07
N ASP A 25 12.35 2.78 41.70
CA ASP A 25 13.45 1.86 42.05
C ASP A 25 14.18 1.31 40.81
N GLU A 26 13.53 1.20 39.65
CA GLU A 26 14.16 0.83 38.36
C GLU A 26 14.82 2.02 37.68
N ILE A 27 14.16 3.18 37.63
CA ILE A 27 14.74 4.41 37.07
C ILE A 27 16.04 4.76 37.78
N LYS A 28 16.08 4.62 39.12
CA LYS A 28 17.27 4.85 39.94
C LYS A 28 18.36 3.81 39.77
N ARG A 29 18.03 2.54 39.45
CA ARG A 29 19.01 1.49 39.10
C ARG A 29 19.58 1.63 37.69
N ILE A 30 18.78 2.07 36.72
CA ILE A 30 19.18 2.24 35.31
C ILE A 30 20.01 3.51 35.10
N SER A 31 19.72 4.57 35.88
CA SER A 31 20.40 5.87 35.75
C SER A 31 21.78 5.89 36.40
N ILE A 32 22.82 6.22 35.63
CA ILE A 32 24.17 6.47 36.17
C ILE A 32 24.28 7.87 36.82
N LYS A 33 23.46 8.85 36.41
CA LYS A 33 23.59 10.24 36.87
C LYS A 33 22.26 10.91 37.25
N LYS A 34 22.14 11.34 38.51
CA LYS A 34 21.12 12.32 38.93
C LYS A 34 21.47 13.70 38.37
N ILE A 35 20.51 14.32 37.69
CA ILE A 35 20.61 15.68 37.15
C ILE A 35 20.10 16.65 38.22
N THR A 36 20.89 17.67 38.52
CA THR A 36 20.61 18.66 39.57
C THR A 36 20.51 20.08 39.03
N LYS A 37 21.26 20.41 37.97
CA LYS A 37 21.24 21.73 37.33
C LYS A 37 20.39 21.74 36.06
N SER A 38 19.71 22.86 35.81
CA SER A 38 19.08 23.18 34.52
C SER A 38 20.09 23.67 33.48
N GLU A 39 21.15 24.34 33.93
CA GLU A 39 22.27 24.81 33.11
C GLU A 39 22.88 23.65 32.28
N ARG A 40 23.16 23.94 31.01
CA ARG A 40 23.56 22.92 30.01
C ARG A 40 25.04 23.05 29.65
N LEU A 41 25.46 24.28 29.34
CA LEU A 41 26.83 24.68 29.08
C LEU A 41 27.23 25.81 30.04
N ASP A 42 28.49 25.80 30.46
CA ASP A 42 29.16 26.89 31.18
C ASP A 42 29.54 28.03 30.21
N ALA A 43 29.95 29.19 30.72
CA ALA A 43 30.37 30.36 29.93
C ALA A 43 31.55 30.08 28.96
N LYS A 44 32.23 28.94 29.12
CA LYS A 44 33.29 28.44 28.22
C LYS A 44 32.77 27.47 27.14
N ASN A 45 31.45 27.35 26.96
CA ASN A 45 30.79 26.34 26.13
C ASN A 45 31.11 24.87 26.51
N LEU A 46 31.54 24.63 27.76
CA LEU A 46 31.83 23.29 28.28
C LEU A 46 30.61 22.72 29.03
N PRO A 47 30.37 21.39 29.02
CA PRO A 47 29.18 20.81 29.65
C PRO A 47 29.21 20.91 31.17
N VAL A 48 28.12 21.41 31.76
CA VAL A 48 28.05 21.63 33.22
C VAL A 48 27.94 20.29 33.96
N PRO A 49 28.82 19.99 34.94
CA PRO A 49 28.69 18.79 35.79
C PRO A 49 27.36 18.79 36.55
N GLY A 50 26.59 17.69 36.44
CA GLY A 50 25.23 17.60 37.00
C GLY A 50 24.14 18.30 36.17
N GLY A 51 24.46 18.84 34.99
CA GLY A 51 23.51 19.38 34.02
C GLY A 51 23.04 18.36 32.98
N LEU A 52 22.19 18.81 32.05
CA LEU A 52 21.53 17.97 31.02
C LEU A 52 22.43 17.37 29.94
N LEU A 53 23.72 17.71 29.96
CA LEU A 53 24.75 17.28 29.01
C LEU A 53 25.99 16.69 29.72
N ASP A 54 25.88 16.25 30.98
CA ASP A 54 27.00 15.70 31.76
C ASP A 54 27.74 14.58 30.98
N PRO A 55 29.09 14.63 30.84
CA PRO A 55 29.86 13.62 30.09
C PRO A 55 29.78 12.18 30.63
N ALA A 56 29.20 11.96 31.82
CA ALA A 56 28.80 10.64 32.30
C ALA A 56 27.67 10.01 31.46
N MET A 57 26.77 10.82 30.88
CA MET A 57 25.68 10.35 30.01
C MET A 57 26.12 10.04 28.57
N GLY A 58 27.38 10.36 28.23
CA GLY A 58 28.00 10.15 26.94
C GLY A 58 28.82 11.37 26.47
N PRO A 59 29.77 11.18 25.55
CA PRO A 59 30.47 12.29 24.90
C PRO A 59 29.52 13.14 24.06
N ILE A 60 29.94 14.36 23.72
CA ILE A 60 29.17 15.27 22.83
C ILE A 60 29.87 15.40 21.49
N ASN A 61 31.20 15.56 21.49
CA ASN A 61 32.03 15.57 20.29
C ASN A 61 32.69 14.19 20.09
N ASP A 62 33.08 13.87 18.85
CA ASP A 62 33.71 12.57 18.55
C ASP A 62 35.10 12.37 19.20
N ILE A 63 35.76 13.47 19.56
CA ILE A 63 37.04 13.48 20.29
C ILE A 63 36.83 13.11 21.77
N ASP A 64 35.69 13.47 22.35
CA ASP A 64 35.42 13.31 23.78
C ASP A 64 35.32 11.83 24.18
N ILE A 65 35.69 11.55 25.43
CA ILE A 65 35.61 10.22 26.05
C ILE A 65 34.51 10.22 27.11
N CYS A 66 33.66 9.20 27.11
CA CYS A 66 32.63 9.04 28.14
C CYS A 66 33.25 8.80 29.52
N LYS A 67 32.81 9.57 30.53
CA LYS A 67 33.28 9.40 31.92
C LYS A 67 32.80 8.10 32.59
N SER A 68 31.82 7.39 32.01
CA SER A 68 31.23 6.19 32.61
C SER A 68 31.67 4.88 31.98
N CYS A 69 31.91 4.82 30.66
CA CYS A 69 32.42 3.62 29.98
C CYS A 69 33.83 3.75 29.39
N GLY A 70 34.46 4.93 29.44
CA GLY A 70 35.80 5.15 28.87
C GLY A 70 35.87 5.10 27.34
N GLN A 71 34.74 5.09 26.63
CA GLN A 71 34.69 4.97 25.17
C GLN A 71 34.37 6.31 24.48
N HIS A 72 34.89 6.46 23.26
CA HIS A 72 34.55 7.54 22.33
C HIS A 72 33.13 7.38 21.74
N SER A 73 32.59 8.49 21.22
CA SER A 73 31.27 8.66 20.57
C SER A 73 30.76 7.42 19.81
N VAL A 74 31.53 6.93 18.83
CA VAL A 74 31.10 5.84 17.95
C VAL A 74 30.75 4.55 18.70
N ARG A 75 31.58 4.15 19.68
CA ARG A 75 31.44 2.88 20.41
C ARG A 75 30.56 3.01 21.66
N CYS A 76 30.59 4.16 22.32
CA CYS A 76 29.80 4.43 23.52
C CYS A 76 28.29 4.26 23.24
N PRO A 77 27.57 3.37 23.96
CA PRO A 77 26.12 3.22 23.79
C PRO A 77 25.35 4.45 24.29
N GLY A 78 25.97 5.25 25.16
CA GLY A 78 25.33 6.30 25.95
C GLY A 78 24.73 5.73 27.24
N HIS A 79 24.56 6.58 28.25
CA HIS A 79 24.05 6.19 29.56
C HIS A 79 22.90 7.09 30.00
N PHE A 80 21.91 6.49 30.67
CA PHE A 80 20.74 7.23 31.18
C PHE A 80 21.10 8.05 32.41
N GLY A 81 20.43 9.18 32.55
CA GLY A 81 20.34 9.94 33.79
C GLY A 81 18.90 9.96 34.31
N HIS A 82 18.67 10.59 35.47
CA HIS A 82 17.32 10.88 35.94
C HIS A 82 17.20 12.26 36.57
N ILE A 83 16.00 12.82 36.50
CA ILE A 83 15.55 13.96 37.31
C ILE A 83 14.64 13.40 38.39
N GLU A 84 14.99 13.61 39.66
CA GLU A 84 14.11 13.30 40.80
C GLU A 84 13.19 14.50 41.06
N LEU A 85 11.88 14.26 41.13
CA LEU A 85 10.87 15.31 41.24
C LEU A 85 10.59 15.66 42.72
N ALA A 86 10.43 16.95 43.01
CA ALA A 86 10.19 17.45 44.37
C ALA A 86 8.87 16.95 45.00
N LYS A 87 7.90 16.60 44.15
CA LYS A 87 6.58 16.03 44.47
C LYS A 87 6.15 15.11 43.32
N PRO A 88 5.38 14.03 43.58
CA PRO A 88 4.89 13.16 42.52
C PRO A 88 3.96 13.91 41.57
N LEU A 89 3.99 13.51 40.30
CA LEU A 89 3.16 14.04 39.22
C LEU A 89 2.24 12.94 38.68
N PHE A 90 1.16 13.31 38.00
CA PHE A 90 0.34 12.34 37.27
C PHE A 90 1.01 11.98 35.93
N ASN A 91 1.05 10.68 35.60
CA ASN A 91 1.55 10.17 34.33
C ASN A 91 0.68 10.68 33.16
N PRO A 92 1.20 11.51 32.23
CA PRO A 92 0.39 12.11 31.16
C PRO A 92 -0.24 11.09 30.20
N LEU A 93 0.39 9.91 30.05
CA LEU A 93 -0.08 8.85 29.15
C LEU A 93 -1.31 8.12 29.71
N LEU A 94 -1.35 7.91 31.03
CA LEU A 94 -2.42 7.17 31.71
C LEU A 94 -3.50 8.06 32.36
N PHE A 95 -3.34 9.39 32.33
CA PHE A 95 -4.21 10.35 33.03
C PHE A 95 -5.72 10.17 32.76
N MET A 96 -6.13 9.78 31.55
CA MET A 96 -7.53 9.52 31.24
C MET A 96 -8.05 8.19 31.82
N SER A 97 -7.23 7.14 31.84
CA SER A 97 -7.53 5.87 32.49
C SER A 97 -7.63 6.04 34.00
N LEU A 98 -6.68 6.79 34.60
CA LEU A 98 -6.69 7.20 36.01
C LEU A 98 -8.00 7.93 36.36
N LYS A 99 -8.38 8.95 35.59
CA LYS A 99 -9.60 9.72 35.82
C LYS A 99 -10.86 8.84 35.75
N ASN A 100 -10.94 7.92 34.79
CA ASN A 100 -12.06 7.00 34.69
C ASN A 100 -12.11 6.04 35.89
N LEU A 101 -10.96 5.49 36.31
CA LEU A 101 -10.86 4.63 37.49
C LEU A 101 -11.37 5.36 38.74
N LEU A 102 -10.94 6.60 38.98
CA LEU A 102 -11.37 7.42 40.12
C LEU A 102 -12.86 7.82 40.09
N HIS A 103 -13.54 7.75 38.93
CA HIS A 103 -14.99 7.88 38.85
C HIS A 103 -15.73 6.63 39.34
N VAL A 104 -15.09 5.45 39.31
CA VAL A 104 -15.66 4.16 39.76
C VAL A 104 -15.23 3.81 41.20
N THR A 105 -14.15 4.37 41.74
CA THR A 105 -13.74 4.17 43.15
C THR A 105 -14.57 4.99 44.13
N CYS A 106 -14.81 4.45 45.32
CA CYS A 106 -15.35 5.17 46.47
C CYS A 106 -14.23 5.74 47.33
N PHE A 107 -14.33 7.03 47.64
CA PHE A 107 -13.35 7.82 48.41
C PHE A 107 -13.45 7.62 49.94
N HIS A 108 -14.32 6.71 50.41
CA HIS A 108 -14.54 6.45 51.84
C HIS A 108 -14.26 4.99 52.22
N CYS A 109 -14.78 4.03 51.44
CA CYS A 109 -14.55 2.60 51.70
C CYS A 109 -13.44 1.98 50.82
N HIS A 110 -12.77 2.77 49.99
CA HIS A 110 -11.64 2.39 49.14
C HIS A 110 -11.88 1.09 48.33
N LYS A 111 -13.09 0.97 47.79
CA LYS A 111 -13.56 -0.12 46.92
C LYS A 111 -14.27 0.47 45.70
N PHE A 112 -14.60 -0.37 44.71
CA PHE A 112 -15.47 0.07 43.62
C PHE A 112 -16.87 0.44 44.13
N ARG A 113 -17.54 1.37 43.44
CA ARG A 113 -18.92 1.79 43.78
C ARG A 113 -19.95 0.71 43.46
N LEU A 114 -19.63 -0.16 42.50
CA LEU A 114 -20.46 -1.28 42.02
C LEU A 114 -20.76 -2.31 43.13
N ASN A 115 -21.84 -3.07 42.94
CA ASN A 115 -22.17 -4.22 43.79
C ASN A 115 -21.03 -5.25 43.72
N LYS A 116 -20.72 -5.90 44.85
CA LYS A 116 -19.62 -6.89 44.93
C LYS A 116 -19.77 -8.00 43.88
N GLU A 117 -20.97 -8.57 43.75
CA GLU A 117 -21.32 -9.59 42.76
C GLU A 117 -21.02 -9.19 41.32
N GLN A 118 -21.22 -7.91 40.97
CA GLN A 118 -20.92 -7.41 39.62
C GLN A 118 -19.40 -7.31 39.40
N VAL A 119 -18.63 -6.96 40.42
CA VAL A 119 -17.16 -6.95 40.36
C VAL A 119 -16.62 -8.38 40.27
N ASP A 120 -17.09 -9.29 41.13
CA ASP A 120 -16.69 -10.71 41.10
C ASP A 120 -17.08 -11.39 39.78
N ARG A 121 -18.23 -11.07 39.18
CA ARG A 121 -18.61 -11.54 37.83
C ARG A 121 -17.60 -11.07 36.77
N TYR A 122 -17.33 -9.76 36.69
CA TYR A 122 -16.36 -9.23 35.72
C TYR A 122 -14.94 -9.78 35.94
N VAL A 123 -14.54 -10.04 37.18
CA VAL A 123 -13.26 -10.72 37.48
C VAL A 123 -13.28 -12.16 36.96
N ASN A 124 -14.37 -12.89 37.13
CA ASN A 124 -14.49 -14.27 36.64
C ASN A 124 -14.56 -14.35 35.11
N GLU A 125 -15.29 -13.44 34.44
CA GLU A 125 -15.27 -13.26 32.98
C GLU A 125 -13.84 -13.04 32.46
N LEU A 126 -13.12 -12.10 33.07
CA LEU A 126 -11.72 -11.82 32.73
C LEU A 126 -10.82 -13.04 33.02
N GLU A 127 -10.96 -13.71 34.15
CA GLU A 127 -10.18 -14.91 34.47
C GLU A 127 -10.44 -16.07 33.48
N LEU A 128 -11.64 -16.21 32.92
CA LEU A 128 -11.95 -17.17 31.86
C LEU A 128 -11.34 -16.77 30.53
N LEU A 129 -11.42 -15.49 30.14
CA LEU A 129 -10.75 -14.98 28.94
C LEU A 129 -9.22 -15.13 29.02
N VAL A 130 -8.62 -15.00 30.22
CA VAL A 130 -7.19 -15.28 30.47
C VAL A 130 -6.87 -16.77 30.43
N LYS A 131 -7.80 -17.64 30.83
CA LYS A 131 -7.69 -19.10 30.60
C LYS A 131 -7.86 -19.46 29.11
N GLY A 132 -8.43 -18.55 28.31
CA GLY A 132 -8.67 -18.67 26.88
C GLY A 132 -10.13 -19.01 26.51
N ASP A 133 -10.98 -19.23 27.50
CA ASP A 133 -12.38 -19.66 27.32
C ASP A 133 -13.29 -18.45 27.09
N ILE A 134 -13.64 -18.24 25.81
CA ILE A 134 -14.52 -17.15 25.37
C ILE A 134 -16.00 -17.52 25.54
N VAL A 135 -16.34 -18.82 25.48
CA VAL A 135 -17.73 -19.28 25.50
C VAL A 135 -18.29 -19.18 26.92
N CYS A 136 -17.61 -19.76 27.91
CA CYS A 136 -18.07 -19.64 29.31
C CYS A 136 -18.03 -18.18 29.81
N ALA A 137 -17.14 -17.34 29.26
CA ALA A 137 -17.12 -15.92 29.55
C ALA A 137 -18.34 -15.16 28.98
N LYS A 138 -18.97 -15.63 27.89
CA LYS A 138 -20.20 -15.04 27.32
C LYS A 138 -21.46 -15.60 27.94
N ASN A 139 -21.52 -16.90 28.24
CA ASN A 139 -22.65 -17.49 28.97
C ASN A 139 -22.84 -16.85 30.37
N LEU A 140 -21.76 -16.30 30.96
CA LEU A 140 -21.81 -15.46 32.18
C LEU A 140 -22.40 -14.05 31.98
N GLU A 141 -22.46 -13.54 30.75
CA GLU A 141 -23.19 -12.33 30.37
C GLU A 141 -24.65 -12.69 30.02
N ASP A 142 -24.88 -13.77 29.26
CA ASP A 142 -26.21 -14.20 28.80
C ASP A 142 -27.14 -14.61 29.96
N SER A 143 -26.61 -15.31 30.98
CA SER A 143 -27.32 -15.67 32.24
C SER A 143 -27.85 -14.49 33.06
N VAL A 144 -27.59 -13.25 32.62
CA VAL A 144 -28.09 -12.01 33.22
C VAL A 144 -29.28 -11.44 32.45
N GLU A 145 -29.42 -11.73 31.16
CA GLU A 145 -30.58 -11.30 30.36
C GLU A 145 -31.79 -12.21 30.62
N GLU A 146 -31.59 -13.53 30.72
CA GLU A 146 -32.64 -14.48 31.16
C GLU A 146 -33.19 -14.13 32.55
N ALA A 147 -32.32 -13.75 33.49
CA ALA A 147 -32.69 -13.35 34.85
C ALA A 147 -33.56 -12.07 34.94
N TYR A 148 -33.76 -11.34 33.83
CA TYR A 148 -34.69 -10.23 33.69
C TYR A 148 -35.91 -10.54 32.79
N LEU A 149 -35.96 -11.72 32.15
CA LEU A 149 -36.93 -12.05 31.10
C LEU A 149 -37.63 -13.42 31.22
N SER A 150 -37.47 -14.16 32.33
CA SER A 150 -38.38 -15.28 32.64
C SER A 150 -38.65 -15.50 34.14
N LYS A 151 -39.93 -15.42 34.50
CA LYS A 151 -40.60 -16.47 35.29
C LYS A 151 -41.29 -17.38 34.29
N GLU A 152 -41.49 -18.65 34.64
CA GLU A 152 -41.89 -19.74 33.71
C GLU A 152 -40.72 -20.05 32.74
N ASP A 153 -40.16 -21.26 32.64
CA ASP A 153 -40.55 -22.58 33.17
C ASP A 153 -39.36 -23.39 33.72
N GLU A 154 -39.64 -24.40 34.55
CA GLU A 154 -38.71 -25.51 34.79
C GLU A 154 -38.84 -26.58 33.70
N ASN A 155 -37.73 -27.08 33.16
CA ASN A 155 -37.61 -28.52 32.87
C ASN A 155 -36.17 -29.04 32.71
N MET A 156 -36.04 -30.37 32.79
CA MET A 156 -34.76 -31.08 32.79
C MET A 156 -34.07 -31.15 31.41
N ASN A 157 -32.73 -31.15 31.39
CA ASN A 157 -32.00 -32.40 31.12
C ASN A 157 -30.52 -32.38 31.53
N LYS A 158 -30.01 -33.55 31.97
CA LYS A 158 -28.59 -33.81 32.26
C LYS A 158 -28.03 -34.79 31.23
N THR A 159 -26.91 -34.42 30.61
CA THR A 159 -25.95 -35.34 29.97
C THR A 159 -24.55 -34.82 30.31
N THR A 160 -23.92 -35.33 31.37
CA THR A 160 -22.97 -36.48 31.38
C THR A 160 -21.58 -36.13 30.85
N SER A 161 -20.56 -36.49 31.63
CA SER A 161 -19.18 -35.97 31.55
C SER A 161 -18.23 -36.81 30.70
N GLY A 162 -17.31 -36.14 30.02
CA GLY A 162 -16.09 -36.66 29.39
C GLY A 162 -15.35 -35.49 28.69
N ASP A 163 -14.03 -35.35 28.74
CA ASP A 163 -13.07 -36.23 29.39
C ASP A 163 -11.73 -35.53 29.75
N ASN A 164 -11.01 -36.15 30.69
CA ASN A 164 -9.58 -36.03 31.01
C ASN A 164 -8.82 -34.68 30.93
N SER A 165 -8.30 -34.27 32.09
CA SER A 165 -7.21 -33.29 32.23
C SER A 165 -5.88 -33.78 31.65
N SER A 166 -5.29 -33.03 30.72
CA SER A 166 -3.86 -33.13 30.37
C SER A 166 -3.15 -31.82 30.73
N SER A 167 -2.19 -31.87 31.65
CA SER A 167 -1.52 -30.69 32.20
C SER A 167 -0.37 -30.20 31.33
N VAL A 168 -0.66 -29.81 30.08
CA VAL A 168 0.32 -29.21 29.18
C VAL A 168 0.47 -27.72 29.48
N LYS A 169 1.70 -27.26 29.73
CA LYS A 169 2.03 -25.84 29.94
C LYS A 169 2.26 -25.12 28.60
N ASP A 170 1.27 -25.16 27.70
CA ASP A 170 1.36 -24.46 26.42
C ASP A 170 1.49 -22.94 26.62
N LYS A 171 2.40 -22.31 25.86
CA LYS A 171 2.49 -20.84 25.74
C LYS A 171 1.19 -20.32 25.13
N LYS A 172 0.18 -20.01 25.95
CA LYS A 172 -1.15 -19.57 25.48
C LYS A 172 -1.08 -18.30 24.63
N THR A 173 -1.12 -18.47 23.32
CA THR A 173 -1.14 -17.40 22.32
C THR A 173 -2.47 -16.65 22.38
N TRP A 174 -2.42 -15.38 22.77
CA TRP A 174 -3.59 -14.52 22.86
C TRP A 174 -4.16 -14.21 21.47
N THR A 175 -5.47 -14.42 21.31
CA THR A 175 -6.20 -14.08 20.08
C THR A 175 -6.67 -12.62 20.08
N SER A 176 -6.86 -12.06 18.88
CA SER A 176 -7.46 -10.72 18.70
C SER A 176 -8.89 -10.62 19.25
N ILE A 177 -9.62 -11.73 19.30
CA ILE A 177 -10.98 -11.82 19.86
C ILE A 177 -10.92 -11.69 21.38
N GLN A 178 -10.09 -12.48 22.08
CA GLN A 178 -9.90 -12.37 23.53
C GLN A 178 -9.48 -10.95 23.94
N LEU A 179 -8.54 -10.34 23.20
CA LEU A 179 -8.11 -8.96 23.44
C LEU A 179 -9.28 -7.96 23.32
N LYS A 180 -10.12 -8.11 22.28
CA LYS A 180 -11.29 -7.25 22.04
C LYS A 180 -12.32 -7.37 23.16
N GLU A 181 -12.62 -8.58 23.64
CA GLU A 181 -13.60 -8.77 24.72
C GLU A 181 -13.05 -8.30 26.08
N VAL A 182 -11.77 -8.52 26.39
CA VAL A 182 -11.11 -7.96 27.59
C VAL A 182 -11.17 -6.43 27.59
N LEU A 183 -10.85 -5.79 26.47
CA LEU A 183 -10.99 -4.33 26.32
C LEU A 183 -12.46 -3.86 26.37
N SER A 184 -13.39 -4.66 25.87
CA SER A 184 -14.83 -4.42 25.98
C SER A 184 -15.25 -4.35 27.44
N ILE A 185 -14.92 -5.38 28.25
CA ILE A 185 -15.21 -5.47 29.69
C ILE A 185 -14.60 -4.31 30.47
N PHE A 186 -13.31 -4.01 30.27
CA PHE A 186 -12.69 -2.84 30.90
C PHE A 186 -13.43 -1.54 30.53
N SER A 187 -13.89 -1.39 29.28
CA SER A 187 -14.69 -0.23 28.87
C SER A 187 -16.10 -0.20 29.48
N LYS A 188 -16.77 -1.36 29.63
CA LYS A 188 -18.08 -1.50 30.29
C LYS A 188 -17.98 -1.00 31.75
N ILE A 189 -16.97 -1.45 32.48
CA ILE A 189 -16.72 -1.08 33.89
C ILE A 189 -16.38 0.41 34.02
N MET A 190 -15.39 0.91 33.25
CA MET A 190 -14.94 2.31 33.30
C MET A 190 -16.02 3.33 32.91
N LYS A 191 -17.11 2.91 32.24
CA LYS A 191 -18.27 3.74 31.90
C LYS A 191 -19.35 3.76 32.98
N LYS A 192 -19.44 2.78 33.90
CA LYS A 192 -20.52 2.68 34.91
C LYS A 192 -20.34 3.70 36.04
N ARG A 193 -21.01 4.85 35.92
CA ARG A 193 -20.94 5.99 36.87
C ARG A 193 -22.07 5.99 37.91
N GLN A 194 -21.93 5.19 38.97
CA GLN A 194 -22.86 5.24 40.11
C GLN A 194 -22.63 6.46 41.01
N LYS A 195 -23.73 7.07 41.48
CA LYS A 195 -23.75 8.31 42.31
C LYS A 195 -23.54 8.05 43.81
N LYS A 196 -23.91 6.86 44.29
CA LYS A 196 -23.62 6.30 45.62
C LYS A 196 -22.65 5.12 45.46
N CYS A 197 -22.03 4.67 46.55
CA CYS A 197 -21.37 3.36 46.62
C CYS A 197 -22.36 2.30 47.15
N ALA A 198 -22.46 1.15 46.48
CA ALA A 198 -23.34 0.05 46.86
C ALA A 198 -22.95 -0.65 48.18
N LYS A 199 -21.72 -0.48 48.69
CA LYS A 199 -21.27 -1.07 49.97
C LYS A 199 -21.51 -0.17 51.19
N CYS A 200 -21.37 1.15 51.06
CA CYS A 200 -21.39 2.08 52.21
C CYS A 200 -22.35 3.25 52.05
N ASP A 201 -23.17 3.27 51.00
CA ASP A 201 -24.19 4.28 50.65
C ASP A 201 -23.70 5.74 50.42
N MET A 202 -22.48 6.07 50.84
CA MET A 202 -21.87 7.39 50.72
C MET A 202 -21.68 7.81 49.25
N LYS A 203 -21.85 9.11 49.01
CA LYS A 203 -21.64 9.78 47.72
C LYS A 203 -20.22 10.37 47.67
N SER A 204 -19.33 9.73 46.94
CA SER A 204 -17.99 10.28 46.67
C SER A 204 -18.03 11.53 45.77
N PRO A 205 -17.03 12.43 45.85
CA PRO A 205 -17.02 13.68 45.09
C PRO A 205 -17.11 13.51 43.57
N THR A 206 -17.63 14.54 42.90
CA THR A 206 -17.55 14.66 41.44
C THR A 206 -16.19 15.23 41.03
N ILE A 207 -15.44 14.47 40.23
CA ILE A 207 -14.09 14.83 39.79
C ILE A 207 -14.15 15.57 38.46
N SER A 208 -13.42 16.68 38.37
CA SER A 208 -13.24 17.46 37.15
C SER A 208 -11.76 17.67 36.84
N SER A 209 -11.44 17.99 35.59
CA SER A 209 -10.07 18.20 35.12
C SER A 209 -10.02 19.42 34.20
N PRO A 210 -10.03 20.66 34.74
CA PRO A 210 -10.06 21.88 33.93
C PRO A 210 -8.76 22.09 33.13
N ILE A 211 -7.65 21.55 33.62
CA ILE A 211 -6.35 21.48 32.94
C ILE A 211 -6.02 19.99 32.76
N PHE A 212 -5.45 19.62 31.61
CA PHE A 212 -4.97 18.25 31.39
C PHE A 212 -3.83 17.94 32.39
N GLY A 213 -3.86 16.78 33.04
CA GLY A 213 -2.91 16.45 34.09
C GLY A 213 -3.20 17.06 35.47
N TRP A 214 -4.33 17.75 35.70
CA TRP A 214 -4.71 18.22 37.05
C TRP A 214 -6.17 17.89 37.39
N LEU A 215 -6.43 17.62 38.68
CA LEU A 215 -7.73 17.17 39.18
C LEU A 215 -8.30 18.14 40.23
N VAL A 216 -9.62 18.32 40.17
CA VAL A 216 -10.41 19.13 41.11
C VAL A 216 -11.61 18.29 41.58
N LYS A 217 -11.71 18.07 42.89
CA LYS A 217 -12.85 17.42 43.56
C LYS A 217 -13.90 18.47 43.90
N ASP A 218 -15.14 18.25 43.45
CA ASP A 218 -16.31 19.06 43.76
C ASP A 218 -17.23 18.27 44.71
N THR A 219 -17.45 18.84 45.89
CA THR A 219 -18.26 18.25 46.98
C THR A 219 -19.50 19.09 47.21
N LYS A 220 -20.69 18.57 46.89
CA LYS A 220 -21.95 19.27 47.15
C LYS A 220 -22.31 19.16 48.64
N ALA A 221 -22.76 20.25 49.26
CA ALA A 221 -23.22 20.26 50.65
C ALA A 221 -24.27 19.17 50.96
N SER A 222 -25.19 18.91 50.02
CA SER A 222 -26.20 17.84 50.12
C SER A 222 -25.64 16.42 49.98
N ALA A 223 -24.42 16.25 49.46
CA ALA A 223 -23.70 14.99 49.52
C ALA A 223 -23.03 14.81 50.89
N VAL A 224 -22.37 15.85 51.41
CA VAL A 224 -21.72 15.83 52.73
C VAL A 224 -22.71 15.46 53.84
N ARG A 225 -23.88 16.12 53.90
CA ARG A 225 -24.94 15.78 54.88
C ARG A 225 -25.36 14.30 54.80
N THR A 226 -25.58 13.76 53.59
CA THR A 226 -25.95 12.34 53.45
C THR A 226 -24.82 11.38 53.77
N ASN A 227 -23.56 11.78 53.63
CA ASN A 227 -22.43 10.94 54.00
C ASN A 227 -22.25 10.89 55.53
N ALA A 228 -22.43 12.02 56.23
CA ALA A 228 -22.41 12.04 57.70
C ALA A 228 -23.48 11.14 58.31
N ILE A 229 -24.71 11.16 57.75
CA ILE A 229 -25.80 10.27 58.17
C ILE A 229 -25.48 8.80 57.89
N ALA A 230 -24.85 8.48 56.74
CA ALA A 230 -24.47 7.11 56.40
C ALA A 230 -23.29 6.58 57.25
N ASP A 231 -22.31 7.42 57.55
CA ASP A 231 -21.17 7.10 58.41
C ASP A 231 -21.59 6.84 59.86
N PHE A 232 -22.60 7.56 60.37
CA PHE A 232 -23.22 7.25 61.65
C PHE A 232 -23.94 5.89 61.65
N LYS A 233 -24.71 5.57 60.60
CA LYS A 233 -25.34 4.24 60.48
C LYS A 233 -24.33 3.09 60.42
N LEU A 234 -23.18 3.31 59.79
CA LEU A 234 -22.09 2.32 59.72
C LEU A 234 -21.31 2.16 61.04
N LYS A 235 -21.50 3.04 62.02
CA LYS A 235 -20.85 3.01 63.34
C LYS A 235 -21.78 2.58 64.48
N GLY A 236 -23.09 2.50 64.24
CA GLY A 236 -24.10 2.16 65.24
C GLY A 236 -24.40 0.65 65.39
N ASP A 237 -23.66 -0.21 64.68
CA ASP A 237 -23.97 -1.64 64.52
C ASP A 237 -22.86 -2.53 65.10
N GLY A 238 -22.39 -2.18 66.30
CA GLY A 238 -21.31 -2.86 67.02
C GLY A 238 -21.60 -3.03 68.51
N ASP A 239 -21.74 -4.29 68.93
CA ASP A 239 -21.74 -4.82 70.30
C ASP A 239 -22.60 -4.10 71.37
N ILE A 240 -23.86 -4.52 71.47
CA ILE A 240 -24.65 -4.38 72.71
C ILE A 240 -24.68 -5.74 73.43
N HIS A 241 -23.89 -5.86 74.50
CA HIS A 241 -24.05 -6.94 75.48
C HIS A 241 -25.03 -6.52 76.59
N ASN A 242 -25.85 -7.47 77.05
CA ASN A 242 -27.04 -7.21 77.86
C ASN A 242 -26.74 -7.05 79.38
N SER A 243 -27.28 -5.99 80.00
CA SER A 243 -27.61 -5.91 81.44
C SER A 243 -28.56 -4.73 81.71
N GLY A 244 -29.59 -4.90 82.55
CA GLY A 244 -30.48 -3.80 83.01
C GLY A 244 -29.82 -2.90 84.08
N GLU A 245 -30.50 -2.00 84.81
CA GLU A 245 -31.94 -1.70 85.09
C GLU A 245 -32.04 -0.22 85.58
N THR A 246 -33.16 0.53 85.73
CA THR A 246 -34.63 0.37 85.52
C THR A 246 -35.29 1.79 85.48
N GLY A 247 -36.59 1.89 85.10
CA GLY A 247 -37.45 3.06 85.40
C GLY A 247 -37.95 3.88 84.19
N VAL A 248 -39.19 4.42 84.05
CA VAL A 248 -40.59 4.13 84.48
C VAL A 248 -41.42 5.41 84.18
N SER A 249 -42.46 5.29 83.32
CA SER A 249 -43.70 6.10 83.10
C SER A 249 -43.85 7.59 83.55
N GLY A 250 -44.68 8.44 82.93
CA GLY A 250 -45.66 8.29 81.81
C GLY A 250 -46.81 9.35 81.90
N LEU A 251 -47.83 9.26 81.01
CA LEU A 251 -49.06 10.09 80.92
C LEU A 251 -48.87 11.51 80.28
N GLU A 252 -49.37 11.84 79.07
CA GLU A 252 -50.77 12.01 78.55
C GLU A 252 -51.41 13.37 78.97
N GLU A 253 -52.35 14.05 78.26
CA GLU A 253 -53.42 13.60 77.33
C GLU A 253 -53.70 14.58 76.12
N GLU A 254 -54.92 15.13 75.89
CA GLU A 254 -55.36 15.77 74.61
C GLU A 254 -55.46 17.32 74.52
N SER A 255 -55.35 17.88 73.28
CA SER A 255 -56.35 18.75 72.59
C SER A 255 -55.74 19.71 71.54
N SER A 256 -56.58 20.42 70.75
CA SER A 256 -56.15 21.38 69.70
C SER A 256 -57.31 22.35 69.39
N SER A 257 -57.21 23.46 68.63
CA SER A 257 -56.20 24.09 67.75
C SER A 257 -56.55 25.61 67.59
N PRO A 258 -55.97 26.45 66.71
CA PRO A 258 -54.80 26.30 65.81
C PRO A 258 -53.78 27.48 65.85
N GLY A 259 -52.60 27.28 65.22
CA GLY A 259 -51.79 28.40 64.70
C GLY A 259 -50.32 28.45 65.14
N MET A 260 -49.42 28.59 64.15
CA MET A 260 -47.95 28.71 64.28
C MET A 260 -47.23 27.49 64.90
N VAL A 261 -45.92 27.35 64.63
CA VAL A 261 -45.21 26.06 64.68
C VAL A 261 -43.86 26.15 65.40
N SER A 262 -43.76 25.46 66.53
CA SER A 262 -42.54 25.03 67.24
C SER A 262 -42.92 23.77 68.05
N LYS A 263 -42.22 22.62 67.94
CA LYS A 263 -40.87 22.34 68.47
C LYS A 263 -40.80 22.50 69.98
N ASP A 264 -40.37 21.51 70.77
CA ASP A 264 -39.93 20.12 70.49
C ASP A 264 -40.29 19.24 71.71
N SER A 265 -40.29 17.90 71.58
CA SER A 265 -39.76 16.87 72.55
C SER A 265 -40.57 15.56 72.60
N ILE A 266 -40.03 14.37 72.93
CA ILE A 266 -38.64 13.84 72.90
C ILE A 266 -38.71 12.31 72.70
N ASN A 267 -37.79 11.74 71.91
CA ASN A 267 -37.21 10.39 72.09
C ASN A 267 -36.07 10.22 71.05
N GLU A 268 -34.84 10.59 71.40
CA GLU A 268 -33.86 9.69 72.04
C GLU A 268 -33.30 8.59 71.11
N VAL A 269 -32.79 8.99 69.94
CA VAL A 269 -31.51 8.45 69.45
C VAL A 269 -30.55 9.62 69.34
N ARG A 270 -29.39 9.55 70.03
CA ARG A 270 -28.47 10.69 70.20
C ARG A 270 -28.01 11.27 68.85
N GLY A 271 -28.57 12.42 68.50
CA GLY A 271 -28.22 13.14 67.28
C GLY A 271 -26.83 13.79 67.36
N LEU A 272 -26.16 13.86 66.21
CA LEU A 272 -25.03 14.78 65.97
C LEU A 272 -25.41 16.21 66.37
N SER A 273 -24.47 16.96 66.95
CA SER A 273 -24.65 18.40 67.13
C SER A 273 -24.78 19.07 65.76
N ASP A 274 -25.78 19.95 65.61
CA ASP A 274 -26.02 20.67 64.35
C ASP A 274 -24.79 21.51 63.93
N ASP A 275 -23.94 21.88 64.88
CA ASP A 275 -22.70 22.63 64.64
C ASP A 275 -21.58 21.78 64.01
N THR A 276 -21.42 20.51 64.39
CA THR A 276 -20.48 19.62 63.65
C THR A 276 -20.98 19.35 62.24
N ILE A 277 -22.30 19.34 62.01
CA ILE A 277 -22.88 19.27 60.66
C ILE A 277 -22.61 20.58 59.88
N LYS A 278 -22.66 21.76 60.52
CA LYS A 278 -22.29 23.05 59.90
C LYS A 278 -20.82 23.08 59.51
N GLU A 279 -19.90 22.66 60.38
CA GLU A 279 -18.46 22.60 60.09
C GLU A 279 -18.15 21.64 58.92
N LEU A 280 -18.75 20.44 58.93
CA LEU A 280 -18.62 19.49 57.83
C LEU A 280 -19.16 20.08 56.52
N VAL A 281 -20.29 20.80 56.55
CA VAL A 281 -20.85 21.48 55.38
C VAL A 281 -19.99 22.67 54.92
N ALA A 282 -19.34 23.40 55.82
CA ALA A 282 -18.37 24.44 55.48
C ALA A 282 -17.12 23.87 54.77
N SER A 283 -16.83 22.57 54.93
CA SER A 283 -15.79 21.88 54.17
C SER A 283 -16.15 21.61 52.69
N SER A 284 -17.40 21.87 52.26
CA SER A 284 -17.89 21.59 50.91
C SER A 284 -17.40 22.57 49.83
N GLY A 285 -17.66 22.26 48.56
CA GLY A 285 -17.25 23.05 47.39
C GLY A 285 -16.13 22.40 46.57
N LYS A 286 -15.45 23.23 45.75
CA LYS A 286 -14.37 22.80 44.85
C LYS A 286 -13.01 22.92 45.52
N LYS A 287 -12.28 21.81 45.59
CA LYS A 287 -10.91 21.72 46.12
C LYS A 287 -10.01 21.00 45.12
N HIS A 288 -8.72 21.32 45.10
CA HIS A 288 -7.76 20.53 44.31
C HIS A 288 -7.65 19.11 44.88
N LEU A 289 -7.38 18.13 44.02
CA LEU A 289 -7.15 16.74 44.38
C LEU A 289 -5.69 16.41 44.05
N LEU A 290 -4.85 16.38 45.08
CA LEU A 290 -3.40 16.32 44.93
C LEU A 290 -2.93 14.91 44.50
N PRO A 291 -1.84 14.77 43.71
CA PRO A 291 -1.27 13.47 43.37
C PRO A 291 -1.09 12.55 44.58
N THR A 292 -0.59 13.08 45.70
CA THR A 292 -0.39 12.32 46.96
C THR A 292 -1.70 11.88 47.64
N GLU A 293 -2.80 12.63 47.49
CA GLU A 293 -4.12 12.18 47.96
C GLU A 293 -4.67 11.06 47.06
N VAL A 294 -4.42 11.12 45.75
CA VAL A 294 -4.85 10.09 44.81
C VAL A 294 -4.04 8.81 45.01
N GLU A 295 -2.75 8.92 45.27
CA GLU A 295 -1.84 7.80 45.50
C GLU A 295 -2.29 6.94 46.69
N SER A 296 -2.62 7.56 47.84
CA SER A 296 -3.15 6.82 49.00
C SER A 296 -4.49 6.17 48.70
N ILE A 297 -5.43 6.89 48.05
CA ILE A 297 -6.74 6.34 47.66
C ILE A 297 -6.60 5.09 46.77
N LEU A 298 -5.68 5.09 45.81
CA LEU A 298 -5.42 3.94 44.93
C LEU A 298 -4.64 2.83 45.62
N LYS A 299 -3.68 3.16 46.50
CA LYS A 299 -2.95 2.19 47.30
C LYS A 299 -3.89 1.35 48.18
N ASP A 300 -4.91 1.97 48.76
CA ASP A 300 -5.93 1.26 49.52
C ASP A 300 -6.96 0.52 48.65
N LEU A 301 -7.24 1.01 47.42
CA LEU A 301 -8.00 0.23 46.44
C LEU A 301 -7.26 -1.07 46.04
N TRP A 302 -5.96 -1.00 45.76
CA TRP A 302 -5.16 -2.17 45.37
C TRP A 302 -5.07 -3.23 46.48
N LYS A 303 -5.10 -2.82 47.76
CA LYS A 303 -5.28 -3.73 48.90
C LYS A 303 -6.67 -4.38 48.90
N ASN A 304 -7.71 -3.58 48.70
CA ASN A 304 -9.10 -3.98 48.89
C ASN A 304 -9.71 -4.77 47.74
N GLU A 305 -9.27 -4.56 46.49
CA GLU A 305 -9.84 -5.16 45.27
C GLU A 305 -8.76 -5.82 44.38
N ALA A 306 -7.76 -6.43 45.04
CA ALA A 306 -6.55 -6.97 44.41
C ALA A 306 -6.82 -7.84 43.16
N ARG A 307 -7.81 -8.75 43.18
CA ARG A 307 -8.11 -9.65 42.04
C ARG A 307 -8.31 -8.88 40.73
N PHE A 308 -9.12 -7.81 40.74
CA PHE A 308 -9.38 -6.99 39.57
C PHE A 308 -8.18 -6.10 39.22
N CYS A 309 -7.59 -5.46 40.23
CA CYS A 309 -6.44 -4.57 40.06
C CYS A 309 -5.21 -5.27 39.46
N MET A 310 -4.96 -6.55 39.80
CA MET A 310 -3.89 -7.35 39.20
C MET A 310 -4.14 -7.60 37.71
N LEU A 311 -5.38 -7.94 37.32
CA LEU A 311 -5.77 -8.14 35.90
C LEU A 311 -5.73 -6.83 35.09
N LEU A 312 -6.00 -5.68 35.73
CA LEU A 312 -5.89 -4.36 35.11
C LEU A 312 -4.43 -3.97 34.78
N CYS A 313 -3.47 -4.44 35.58
CA CYS A 313 -2.04 -4.18 35.37
C CYS A 313 -1.38 -5.19 34.43
N ASP A 314 -1.69 -6.48 34.58
CA ASP A 314 -1.21 -7.56 33.70
C ASP A 314 -2.33 -8.60 33.51
N PHE A 315 -3.05 -8.46 32.38
CA PHE A 315 -4.07 -9.44 31.98
C PHE A 315 -3.45 -10.73 31.42
N GLN A 316 -2.19 -10.73 30.94
CA GLN A 316 -1.57 -11.93 30.36
C GLN A 316 -1.00 -12.88 31.42
N LYS A 317 -0.89 -12.44 32.68
CA LYS A 317 -0.37 -13.18 33.85
C LYS A 317 1.08 -13.67 33.69
N ASN A 318 1.87 -13.06 32.82
CA ASN A 318 3.22 -13.53 32.50
C ASN A 318 4.30 -12.92 33.42
N MET A 319 5.05 -13.82 34.08
CA MET A 319 6.34 -13.63 34.79
C MET A 319 6.46 -12.63 35.95
N SER A 320 5.66 -11.58 36.04
CA SER A 320 5.73 -10.64 37.18
C SER A 320 5.20 -11.28 38.46
N SER A 321 5.92 -11.06 39.57
CA SER A 321 5.65 -11.64 40.87
C SER A 321 4.44 -10.99 41.57
N GLU A 322 3.83 -11.70 42.52
CA GLU A 322 2.72 -11.14 43.30
C GLU A 322 2.99 -9.78 43.98
N PRO A 323 4.14 -9.53 44.65
CA PRO A 323 4.38 -8.23 45.28
C PRO A 323 4.47 -7.07 44.27
N GLU A 324 4.99 -7.29 43.06
CA GLU A 324 5.04 -6.28 42.00
C GLU A 324 3.63 -5.91 41.54
N LYS A 325 2.76 -6.91 41.35
CA LYS A 325 1.35 -6.69 40.95
C LYS A 325 0.54 -5.95 42.02
N ARG A 326 0.91 -6.10 43.30
CA ARG A 326 0.33 -5.32 44.43
C ARG A 326 0.78 -3.85 44.44
N ARG A 327 1.92 -3.49 43.83
CA ARG A 327 2.36 -2.09 43.61
C ARG A 327 1.80 -1.45 42.33
N GLY A 328 0.96 -2.14 41.56
CA GLY A 328 0.50 -1.70 40.24
C GLY A 328 -0.22 -0.33 40.16
N TYR A 329 -0.59 0.29 41.27
CA TYR A 329 -1.08 1.68 41.31
C TYR A 329 0.02 2.71 40.95
N GLU A 330 1.30 2.37 41.10
CA GLU A 330 2.43 3.29 40.93
C GLU A 330 2.60 3.79 39.48
N MET A 331 2.15 3.01 38.48
CA MET A 331 2.22 3.39 37.05
C MET A 331 1.51 4.70 36.70
N PHE A 332 0.52 5.11 37.50
CA PHE A 332 -0.25 6.33 37.28
C PHE A 332 0.48 7.60 37.73
N PHE A 333 1.63 7.45 38.41
CA PHE A 333 2.41 8.54 39.00
C PHE A 333 3.83 8.58 38.42
N LEU A 334 4.49 9.71 38.60
CA LEU A 334 5.90 9.93 38.23
C LEU A 334 6.61 10.61 39.40
N SER A 335 7.57 9.90 40.00
CA SER A 335 8.44 10.40 41.08
C SER A 335 9.85 10.75 40.58
N SER A 336 10.34 10.01 39.58
CA SER A 336 11.54 10.34 38.79
C SER A 336 11.21 10.33 37.30
N LEU A 337 11.95 11.12 36.53
CA LEU A 337 11.92 11.12 35.07
C LEU A 337 13.26 10.61 34.52
N LEU A 338 13.22 9.55 33.74
CA LEU A 338 14.39 9.04 33.03
C LEU A 338 14.80 9.99 31.89
N VAL A 339 16.09 10.31 31.79
CA VAL A 339 16.64 11.23 30.79
C VAL A 339 17.53 10.48 29.81
N ALA A 340 17.21 10.62 28.53
CA ALA A 340 17.90 9.91 27.44
C ALA A 340 19.40 10.31 27.33
N PRO A 341 20.28 9.36 26.98
CA PRO A 341 21.70 9.62 26.74
C PRO A 341 21.99 10.75 25.73
N ASN A 342 23.16 11.35 25.84
CA ASN A 342 23.59 12.47 24.97
C ASN A 342 23.58 12.07 23.48
N ARG A 343 23.91 10.81 23.16
CA ARG A 343 23.86 10.21 21.81
C ARG A 343 22.47 10.30 21.13
N PHE A 344 21.38 10.39 21.89
CA PHE A 344 20.01 10.53 21.39
C PHE A 344 19.48 11.99 21.45
N ARG A 345 20.28 12.93 21.96
CA ARG A 345 19.96 14.37 22.02
C ARG A 345 21.10 15.24 21.46
N PRO A 346 21.67 14.94 20.27
CA PRO A 346 22.82 15.65 19.73
C PRO A 346 22.50 17.12 19.42
N SER A 347 23.43 18.02 19.71
CA SER A 347 23.41 19.40 19.25
C SER A 347 23.74 19.47 17.75
N THR A 348 22.97 20.23 16.98
CA THR A 348 23.20 20.42 15.54
C THR A 348 23.92 21.74 15.28
N SER A 349 25.17 21.66 14.83
CA SER A 349 25.86 22.84 14.29
C SER A 349 25.22 23.27 12.96
N SER A 350 24.86 24.55 12.88
CA SER A 350 24.39 25.22 11.68
C SER A 350 25.32 26.39 11.34
N SER A 351 25.21 26.95 10.14
CA SER A 351 25.93 28.18 9.76
C SER A 351 25.55 29.40 10.62
N LEU A 352 24.42 29.34 11.34
CA LEU A 352 23.95 30.38 12.27
C LEU A 352 24.32 30.08 13.73
N GLY A 353 25.13 29.04 13.99
CA GLY A 353 25.55 28.62 15.33
C GLY A 353 25.04 27.23 15.73
N ILE A 354 25.36 26.81 16.95
CA ILE A 354 24.96 25.52 17.51
C ILE A 354 23.49 25.61 17.95
N MET A 355 22.61 24.84 17.32
CA MET A 355 21.23 24.66 17.75
C MET A 355 21.12 23.44 18.65
N GLU A 356 20.38 23.57 19.75
CA GLU A 356 20.16 22.48 20.70
C GLU A 356 19.02 21.54 20.27
N HIS A 357 19.10 20.28 20.70
CA HIS A 357 18.03 19.31 20.49
C HIS A 357 16.75 19.71 21.24
N PRO A 358 15.56 19.73 20.60
CA PRO A 358 14.32 20.21 21.23
C PRO A 358 13.95 19.51 22.55
N GLN A 359 14.28 18.21 22.68
CA GLN A 359 14.03 17.48 23.92
C GLN A 359 14.87 18.01 25.10
N SER A 360 16.11 18.45 24.86
CA SER A 360 16.96 19.05 25.91
C SER A 360 16.39 20.38 26.40
N VAL A 361 15.82 21.18 25.50
CA VAL A 361 15.12 22.44 25.85
C VAL A 361 13.88 22.17 26.71
N LEU A 362 13.09 21.14 26.39
CA LEU A 362 11.91 20.76 27.19
C LEU A 362 12.29 20.18 28.56
N LEU A 363 13.33 19.34 28.63
CA LEU A 363 13.87 18.82 29.89
C LEU A 363 14.44 19.92 30.79
N SER A 364 15.05 20.96 30.20
CA SER A 364 15.53 22.15 30.92
C SER A 364 14.39 22.83 31.68
N LYS A 365 13.27 23.11 30.98
CA LYS A 365 12.06 23.70 31.58
C LYS A 365 11.46 22.86 32.70
N VAL A 366 11.51 21.52 32.57
CA VAL A 366 11.10 20.61 33.64
C VAL A 366 12.01 20.75 34.86
N GLN A 367 13.34 20.80 34.68
CA GLN A 367 14.27 20.96 35.80
C GLN A 367 14.20 22.36 36.43
N GLU A 368 13.99 23.42 35.63
CA GLU A 368 13.72 24.79 36.10
C GLU A 368 12.46 24.83 36.98
N SER A 369 11.37 24.21 36.51
CA SER A 369 10.11 24.09 37.27
C SER A 369 10.28 23.27 38.57
N ASN A 370 11.11 22.21 38.52
CA ASN A 370 11.39 21.32 39.65
C ASN A 370 12.19 22.05 40.74
N LEU A 371 13.27 22.74 40.37
CA LEU A 371 14.08 23.56 41.29
C LEU A 371 13.25 24.70 41.89
N ALA A 372 12.39 25.37 41.10
CA ALA A 372 11.48 26.39 41.61
C ALA A 372 10.47 25.86 42.65
N LEU A 373 10.12 24.57 42.61
CA LEU A 373 9.29 23.91 43.62
C LEU A 373 10.11 23.45 44.86
N GLN A 374 11.41 23.13 44.69
CA GLN A 374 12.31 22.77 45.79
C GLN A 374 12.74 23.97 46.64
N HIS A 375 13.01 25.14 46.02
CA HIS A 375 13.43 26.36 46.71
C HIS A 375 12.29 27.14 47.41
N ASN A 376 11.20 26.46 47.79
CA ASN A 376 10.14 27.07 48.61
C ASN A 376 10.52 27.00 50.09
N ASN A 377 10.85 28.16 50.67
CA ASN A 377 11.03 28.30 52.12
C ASN A 377 9.72 28.00 52.87
N ALA A 378 9.83 27.60 54.14
CA ALA A 378 8.70 27.20 54.99
C ALA A 378 7.65 28.30 55.26
N SER A 379 7.91 29.53 54.84
CA SER A 379 7.01 30.70 54.92
C SER A 379 6.24 31.02 53.63
N SER A 380 6.32 30.17 52.60
CA SER A 380 5.60 30.36 51.32
C SER A 380 4.11 30.02 51.42
N ASN A 381 3.25 30.77 50.72
CA ASN A 381 1.80 30.53 50.78
C ASN A 381 1.44 29.19 50.14
N HIS A 382 0.46 28.49 50.71
CA HIS A 382 -0.06 27.23 50.16
C HIS A 382 -0.49 27.33 48.68
N MET A 383 -1.03 28.49 48.26
CA MET A 383 -1.41 28.74 46.87
C MET A 383 -0.21 28.83 45.91
N ASP A 384 0.92 29.39 46.36
CA ASP A 384 2.13 29.51 45.54
C ASP A 384 2.75 28.13 45.29
N VAL A 385 2.74 27.27 46.30
CA VAL A 385 3.18 25.87 46.20
C VAL A 385 2.30 25.09 45.22
N LEU A 386 0.97 25.25 45.31
CA LEU A 386 0.02 24.64 44.36
C LEU A 386 0.27 25.10 42.92
N GLN A 387 0.48 26.40 42.68
CA GLN A 387 0.72 26.93 41.35
C GLN A 387 2.03 26.36 40.74
N ARG A 388 3.14 26.36 41.50
CA ARG A 388 4.41 25.78 41.03
C ARG A 388 4.31 24.28 40.73
N TRP A 389 3.49 23.53 41.48
CA TRP A 389 3.22 22.11 41.20
C TRP A 389 2.41 21.93 39.90
N MET A 390 1.42 22.79 39.64
CA MET A 390 0.68 22.81 38.36
C MET A 390 1.57 23.19 37.16
N ASP A 391 2.50 24.13 37.34
CA ASP A 391 3.44 24.53 36.29
C ASP A 391 4.45 23.41 35.98
N LEU A 392 4.98 22.72 37.00
CA LEU A 392 5.81 21.52 36.83
C LEU A 392 5.08 20.39 36.08
N GLN A 393 3.82 20.11 36.44
CA GLN A 393 2.98 19.16 35.70
C GLN A 393 2.77 19.60 34.24
N ARG A 394 2.61 20.90 33.96
CA ARG A 394 2.47 21.43 32.59
C ARG A 394 3.74 21.22 31.78
N SER A 395 4.92 21.51 32.35
CA SER A 395 6.22 21.28 31.71
C SER A 395 6.40 19.80 31.32
N VAL A 396 6.02 18.86 32.20
CA VAL A 396 6.08 17.41 31.92
C VAL A 396 5.03 17.00 30.88
N ASN A 397 3.81 17.54 30.92
CA ASN A 397 2.79 17.27 29.91
C ASN A 397 3.29 17.65 28.49
N VAL A 398 3.96 18.80 28.33
CA VAL A 398 4.48 19.27 27.03
C VAL A 398 5.65 18.41 26.53
N LEU A 399 6.47 17.86 27.44
CA LEU A 399 7.54 16.91 27.11
C LEU A 399 6.99 15.63 26.45
N TYR A 400 5.89 15.08 26.99
CA TYR A 400 5.25 13.89 26.44
C TYR A 400 4.38 14.17 25.20
N ASP A 401 3.52 15.19 25.27
CA ASP A 401 2.55 15.52 24.21
C ASP A 401 2.37 17.05 24.09
N SER A 402 3.09 17.65 23.14
CA SER A 402 3.09 19.12 22.97
C SER A 402 1.74 19.70 22.52
N SER A 403 0.79 18.88 22.06
CA SER A 403 -0.58 19.33 21.79
C SER A 403 -1.33 19.76 23.06
N LYS A 404 -0.83 19.37 24.24
CA LYS A 404 -1.38 19.73 25.57
C LYS A 404 -0.79 21.03 26.14
N GLY A 405 0.19 21.64 25.45
CA GLY A 405 0.68 22.97 25.78
C GLY A 405 -0.40 24.04 25.62
N LEU A 406 -0.26 25.16 26.33
CA LEU A 406 -1.21 26.28 26.24
C LEU A 406 -0.74 27.28 25.17
N ALA A 407 0.55 27.63 25.20
CA ALA A 407 1.12 28.64 24.30
C ALA A 407 1.38 28.11 22.88
N ARG A 408 1.29 28.99 21.87
CA ARG A 408 1.62 28.64 20.48
C ARG A 408 3.08 28.16 20.32
N SER A 409 4.02 28.74 21.07
CA SER A 409 5.43 28.32 21.06
C SER A 409 5.62 26.88 21.57
N GLU A 410 4.89 26.48 22.62
CA GLU A 410 4.93 25.11 23.17
C GLU A 410 4.39 24.08 22.17
N LYS A 411 3.33 24.43 21.43
CA LYS A 411 2.70 23.56 20.42
C LYS A 411 3.58 23.32 19.19
N ASN A 412 4.53 24.22 18.91
CA ASN A 412 5.50 24.06 17.83
C ASN A 412 6.65 23.10 18.22
N ALA A 413 7.00 23.02 19.50
CA ALA A 413 7.93 22.00 19.99
C ALA A 413 7.38 20.59 19.74
N HIS A 414 8.27 19.62 19.55
CA HIS A 414 7.87 18.23 19.30
C HIS A 414 8.08 17.41 20.58
N GLY A 415 6.97 17.07 21.25
CA GLY A 415 6.97 16.11 22.35
C GLY A 415 7.26 14.69 21.87
N ILE A 416 7.53 13.79 22.82
CA ILE A 416 7.88 12.38 22.55
C ILE A 416 6.82 11.70 21.68
N ARG A 417 5.53 11.94 21.95
CA ARG A 417 4.41 11.43 21.16
C ARG A 417 4.47 11.87 19.69
N GLN A 418 4.68 13.16 19.44
CA GLN A 418 4.75 13.73 18.09
C GLN A 418 5.89 13.12 17.26
N LEU A 419 6.98 12.71 17.90
CA LEU A 419 8.15 12.08 17.30
C LEU A 419 7.94 10.59 16.95
N LEU A 420 6.90 9.95 17.49
CA LEU A 420 6.51 8.57 17.20
C LEU A 420 5.36 8.47 16.17
N GLU A 421 4.30 9.28 16.33
CA GLU A 421 3.03 9.11 15.59
C GLU A 421 3.01 9.70 14.16
N LYS A 422 3.86 10.70 13.86
CA LYS A 422 3.85 11.40 12.56
C LYS A 422 4.15 10.48 11.37
N LYS A 423 3.81 10.91 10.15
CA LYS A 423 4.31 10.30 8.89
C LYS A 423 5.85 10.21 8.86
N GLU A 424 6.52 11.22 9.42
CA GLU A 424 7.97 11.32 9.58
C GLU A 424 8.48 10.73 10.92
N GLY A 425 7.59 10.21 11.76
CA GLY A 425 7.93 9.64 13.07
C GLY A 425 8.71 8.33 12.95
N ILE A 426 9.41 7.96 14.03
CA ILE A 426 10.35 6.83 14.06
C ILE A 426 9.75 5.54 13.46
N LEU A 427 8.54 5.18 13.89
CA LEU A 427 7.90 3.93 13.47
C LEU A 427 7.77 3.83 11.95
N ARG A 428 7.31 4.89 11.29
CA ARG A 428 7.08 4.90 9.83
C ARG A 428 8.35 5.19 9.03
N GLN A 429 9.13 6.19 9.44
CA GLN A 429 10.24 6.74 8.63
C GLN A 429 11.63 6.18 8.99
N LYS A 430 11.77 5.44 10.11
CA LYS A 430 13.05 4.86 10.57
C LYS A 430 12.99 3.35 10.83
N MET A 431 11.81 2.78 11.12
CA MET A 431 11.64 1.34 11.31
C MET A 431 11.07 0.64 10.08
N MET A 432 9.87 1.05 9.62
CA MET A 432 9.23 0.45 8.43
C MET A 432 9.93 0.88 7.12
N GLY A 433 10.04 2.19 6.89
CA GLY A 433 10.91 2.75 5.86
C GLY A 433 12.32 3.00 6.39
N LYS A 434 13.34 2.68 5.59
CA LYS A 434 14.76 2.98 5.86
C LYS A 434 15.46 3.44 4.57
N ARG A 435 16.49 4.27 4.71
CA ARG A 435 17.49 4.45 3.64
C ARG A 435 18.48 3.29 3.73
N VAL A 436 18.83 2.70 2.59
CA VAL A 436 19.69 1.51 2.50
C VAL A 436 21.01 1.85 1.79
N ASN A 437 22.06 1.10 2.13
CA ASN A 437 23.33 1.12 1.41
C ASN A 437 23.23 0.26 0.12
N TYR A 438 24.29 0.23 -0.68
CA TYR A 438 24.41 -0.63 -1.88
C TYR A 438 23.23 -0.50 -2.88
N ALA A 439 22.78 0.74 -3.09
CA ALA A 439 21.72 1.08 -4.04
C ALA A 439 22.12 2.31 -4.87
N CYS A 440 21.58 2.41 -6.09
CA CYS A 440 21.66 3.60 -6.93
C CYS A 440 20.28 3.98 -7.51
N ARG A 441 20.24 5.11 -8.20
CA ARG A 441 19.08 5.64 -8.93
C ARG A 441 19.58 6.32 -10.20
N SER A 442 18.81 6.21 -11.28
CA SER A 442 18.98 7.04 -12.47
C SER A 442 17.68 7.11 -13.26
N VAL A 443 17.63 8.01 -14.23
CA VAL A 443 16.64 8.00 -15.31
C VAL A 443 16.79 6.71 -16.12
N ILE A 444 15.66 6.13 -16.55
CA ILE A 444 15.67 4.99 -17.46
C ILE A 444 15.68 5.40 -18.94
N SER A 445 16.21 4.53 -19.79
CA SER A 445 16.17 4.68 -21.24
C SER A 445 15.94 3.32 -21.89
N PRO A 446 15.26 3.25 -23.05
CA PRO A 446 14.96 1.98 -23.70
C PRO A 446 16.19 1.29 -24.28
N ASP A 447 16.13 -0.04 -24.36
CA ASP A 447 17.03 -0.90 -25.13
C ASP A 447 16.33 -2.21 -25.54
N PRO A 448 16.12 -2.51 -26.85
CA PRO A 448 15.53 -3.77 -27.32
C PRO A 448 16.51 -4.95 -27.33
N TYR A 449 17.82 -4.72 -27.24
CA TYR A 449 18.84 -5.76 -27.35
C TYR A 449 19.17 -6.43 -26.01
N LEU A 450 18.80 -5.84 -24.88
CA LEU A 450 18.83 -6.50 -23.57
C LEU A 450 17.83 -7.66 -23.52
N ALA A 451 18.14 -8.67 -22.71
CA ALA A 451 17.13 -9.67 -22.35
C ALA A 451 15.96 -9.03 -21.59
N VAL A 452 14.81 -9.68 -21.62
CA VAL A 452 13.58 -9.20 -21.00
C VAL A 452 13.70 -9.16 -19.47
N ASN A 453 14.55 -9.99 -18.87
CA ASN A 453 14.96 -9.98 -17.46
C ASN A 453 16.37 -9.41 -17.21
N GLU A 454 16.98 -8.71 -18.18
CA GLU A 454 18.24 -7.98 -17.99
C GLU A 454 17.97 -6.49 -17.71
N ILE A 455 18.84 -5.87 -16.92
CA ILE A 455 18.92 -4.42 -16.72
C ILE A 455 20.33 -3.93 -17.06
N GLY A 456 20.41 -2.93 -17.94
CA GLY A 456 21.67 -2.33 -18.36
C GLY A 456 22.17 -1.31 -17.34
N ILE A 457 23.32 -1.58 -16.75
CA ILE A 457 23.93 -0.77 -15.69
C ILE A 457 25.12 0.04 -16.24
N PRO A 458 25.10 1.38 -16.12
CA PRO A 458 26.25 2.24 -16.39
C PRO A 458 27.54 1.84 -15.65
N PRO A 459 28.74 1.95 -16.25
CA PRO A 459 30.01 1.62 -15.60
C PRO A 459 30.29 2.47 -14.35
N VAL A 460 29.71 3.68 -14.30
CA VAL A 460 29.75 4.61 -13.16
C VAL A 460 29.08 4.03 -11.91
N PHE A 461 28.05 3.19 -12.08
CA PHE A 461 27.46 2.43 -10.97
C PHE A 461 28.18 1.11 -10.76
N ALA A 462 28.55 0.39 -11.83
CA ALA A 462 29.19 -0.93 -11.70
C ALA A 462 30.52 -0.90 -10.93
N THR A 463 31.30 0.17 -11.05
CA THR A 463 32.55 0.41 -10.29
C THR A 463 32.33 0.82 -8.83
N ARG A 464 31.17 1.39 -8.49
CA ARG A 464 30.87 1.91 -7.14
C ARG A 464 30.07 0.93 -6.30
N LEU A 465 29.12 0.24 -6.91
CA LEU A 465 28.36 -0.84 -6.30
C LEU A 465 29.27 -2.08 -6.22
N THR A 466 29.26 -2.74 -5.08
CA THR A 466 30.12 -3.90 -4.83
C THR A 466 29.37 -5.04 -4.16
N TYR A 467 29.95 -6.24 -4.31
CA TYR A 467 29.47 -7.48 -3.72
C TYR A 467 30.57 -8.13 -2.87
N PRO A 468 30.30 -8.56 -1.61
CA PRO A 468 31.28 -9.16 -0.71
C PRO A 468 31.53 -10.64 -1.03
N GLU A 469 32.22 -10.94 -2.13
CA GLU A 469 32.52 -12.32 -2.51
C GLU A 469 33.58 -12.95 -1.58
N LYS A 470 33.23 -14.07 -0.93
CA LYS A 470 34.17 -14.87 -0.11
C LYS A 470 35.18 -15.57 -1.02
N VAL A 471 36.46 -15.56 -0.65
CA VAL A 471 37.55 -16.19 -1.43
C VAL A 471 37.52 -17.72 -1.22
N THR A 472 37.45 -18.46 -2.32
CA THR A 472 37.38 -19.92 -2.38
C THR A 472 38.30 -20.47 -3.48
N PRO A 473 38.63 -21.77 -3.50
CA PRO A 473 39.53 -22.34 -4.51
C PRO A 473 39.11 -22.09 -5.96
N TRP A 474 37.79 -22.07 -6.26
CA TRP A 474 37.28 -21.87 -7.61
C TRP A 474 37.31 -20.40 -8.08
N ASN A 475 36.99 -19.43 -7.21
CA ASN A 475 36.95 -18.02 -7.58
C ASN A 475 38.27 -17.25 -7.39
N THR A 476 39.26 -17.83 -6.69
CA THR A 476 40.50 -17.14 -6.32
C THR A 476 41.21 -16.49 -7.50
N LYS A 477 41.28 -17.14 -8.68
CA LYS A 477 41.89 -16.57 -9.89
C LYS A 477 41.18 -15.26 -10.33
N ARG A 478 39.85 -15.31 -10.46
CA ARG A 478 39.00 -14.15 -10.80
C ARG A 478 39.14 -13.02 -9.80
N LEU A 479 39.17 -13.33 -8.50
CA LEU A 479 39.31 -12.34 -7.44
C LEU A 479 40.73 -11.74 -7.37
N GLN A 480 41.78 -12.50 -7.70
CA GLN A 480 43.13 -11.96 -7.88
C GLN A 480 43.16 -10.90 -8.99
N GLU A 481 42.49 -11.16 -10.11
CA GLU A 481 42.41 -10.23 -11.25
C GLU A 481 41.59 -8.99 -10.90
N ALA A 482 40.45 -9.14 -10.20
CA ALA A 482 39.69 -8.02 -9.67
C ALA A 482 40.52 -7.08 -8.78
N ILE A 483 41.39 -7.62 -7.91
CA ILE A 483 42.33 -6.82 -7.11
C ILE A 483 43.44 -6.20 -7.98
N ARG A 484 43.99 -6.93 -8.95
CA ARG A 484 44.98 -6.40 -9.92
C ARG A 484 44.42 -5.25 -10.78
N ASN A 485 43.11 -5.22 -11.01
CA ASN A 485 42.43 -4.15 -11.73
C ASN A 485 42.12 -2.96 -10.79
N GLY A 486 41.65 -3.22 -9.57
CA GLY A 486 41.41 -2.20 -8.54
C GLY A 486 40.06 -1.50 -8.68
N ALA A 487 39.94 -0.31 -8.10
CA ALA A 487 38.65 0.39 -7.96
C ALA A 487 38.20 1.12 -9.23
N ASP A 488 39.15 1.52 -10.08
CA ASP A 488 38.89 2.43 -11.21
C ASP A 488 38.63 1.68 -12.53
N ILE A 489 39.08 0.42 -12.62
CA ILE A 489 38.94 -0.44 -13.80
C ILE A 489 37.85 -1.48 -13.54
N HIS A 490 36.92 -1.63 -14.49
CA HIS A 490 35.91 -2.70 -14.47
C HIS A 490 36.33 -3.85 -15.42
N PRO A 491 36.16 -5.13 -15.05
CA PRO A 491 35.76 -5.64 -13.73
C PRO A 491 36.92 -5.51 -12.71
N GLY A 492 36.60 -5.14 -11.47
CA GLY A 492 37.60 -4.77 -10.45
C GLY A 492 37.11 -4.98 -9.02
N ALA A 493 37.77 -4.33 -8.05
CA ALA A 493 37.43 -4.40 -6.62
C ALA A 493 37.86 -3.12 -5.88
N THR A 494 37.08 -2.72 -4.85
CA THR A 494 37.33 -1.48 -4.09
C THR A 494 37.99 -1.73 -2.73
N HIS A 495 37.59 -2.81 -2.04
CA HIS A 495 38.05 -3.14 -0.68
C HIS A 495 38.30 -4.64 -0.54
N TYR A 496 39.07 -4.99 0.48
CA TYR A 496 39.44 -6.34 0.85
C TYR A 496 39.37 -6.49 2.37
N ARG A 497 38.77 -7.56 2.88
CA ARG A 497 38.71 -7.88 4.30
C ARG A 497 39.61 -9.08 4.59
N ASP A 498 40.55 -8.87 5.51
CA ASP A 498 41.27 -9.92 6.22
C ASP A 498 40.74 -9.95 7.66
N ASN A 499 40.26 -11.10 8.13
CA ASN A 499 39.71 -11.26 9.47
C ASN A 499 38.64 -10.18 9.75
N ASN A 500 38.79 -9.40 10.82
CA ASN A 500 37.92 -8.25 11.14
C ASN A 500 38.36 -6.91 10.53
N SER A 501 39.48 -6.85 9.79
CA SER A 501 40.05 -5.60 9.25
C SER A 501 39.71 -5.40 7.78
N MET A 502 39.07 -4.27 7.47
CA MET A 502 38.68 -3.86 6.12
C MET A 502 39.70 -2.87 5.55
N TYR A 503 40.42 -3.29 4.52
CA TYR A 503 41.45 -2.52 3.82
C TYR A 503 40.90 -1.97 2.50
N LYS A 504 41.02 -0.66 2.27
CA LYS A 504 40.77 -0.05 0.97
C LYS A 504 41.94 -0.32 0.03
N LEU A 505 41.65 -0.77 -1.20
CA LEU A 505 42.68 -1.06 -2.19
C LEU A 505 43.31 0.26 -2.68
N GLN A 506 44.64 0.36 -2.59
CA GLN A 506 45.39 1.55 -2.97
C GLN A 506 45.67 1.55 -4.48
N ALA A 507 45.65 2.72 -5.14
CA ALA A 507 45.87 2.85 -6.58
C ALA A 507 47.19 2.18 -7.06
N VAL A 508 48.25 2.25 -6.24
CA VAL A 508 49.59 1.70 -6.51
C VAL A 508 49.55 0.19 -6.89
N PRO A 509 49.86 -0.19 -8.15
CA PRO A 509 49.73 -1.57 -8.61
C PRO A 509 50.57 -2.59 -7.84
N ALA A 510 51.75 -2.20 -7.35
CA ALA A 510 52.65 -3.09 -6.61
C ALA A 510 52.00 -3.64 -5.32
N LYS A 511 51.30 -2.79 -4.55
CA LYS A 511 50.59 -3.20 -3.33
C LYS A 511 49.35 -4.05 -3.64
N ARG A 512 48.67 -3.78 -4.75
CA ARG A 512 47.55 -4.62 -5.22
C ARG A 512 48.04 -6.00 -5.68
N ARG A 513 49.21 -6.08 -6.33
CA ARG A 513 49.85 -7.36 -6.68
C ARG A 513 50.26 -8.18 -5.46
N SER A 514 50.75 -7.58 -4.37
CA SER A 514 51.05 -8.33 -3.13
C SER A 514 49.78 -8.81 -2.43
N ILE A 515 48.73 -7.97 -2.31
CA ILE A 515 47.43 -8.40 -1.76
C ILE A 515 46.82 -9.55 -2.57
N ALA A 516 46.84 -9.46 -3.91
CA ALA A 516 46.38 -10.56 -4.76
C ALA A 516 47.16 -11.87 -4.52
N LYS A 517 48.49 -11.80 -4.34
CA LYS A 517 49.31 -12.98 -3.97
C LYS A 517 48.96 -13.57 -2.60
N MET A 518 48.33 -12.82 -1.69
CA MET A 518 47.90 -13.30 -0.38
C MET A 518 46.49 -13.94 -0.37
N LEU A 519 45.71 -13.87 -1.45
CA LEU A 519 44.38 -14.50 -1.52
C LEU A 519 44.38 -16.05 -1.41
N PRO A 520 45.29 -16.81 -2.08
CA PRO A 520 45.31 -18.27 -1.99
C PRO A 520 45.74 -18.78 -0.60
N ALA A 521 46.34 -17.92 0.22
CA ALA A 521 46.67 -18.21 1.62
C ALA A 521 45.47 -17.99 2.57
N SER A 522 44.24 -17.93 2.04
CA SER A 522 43.02 -18.09 2.83
C SER A 522 42.99 -19.48 3.46
N ARG A 523 42.73 -19.57 4.77
CA ARG A 523 42.59 -20.84 5.50
C ARG A 523 41.28 -21.58 5.22
N GLY A 524 40.66 -21.34 4.06
CA GLY A 524 39.59 -22.15 3.48
C GLY A 524 40.02 -22.93 2.22
N SER A 525 41.30 -22.85 1.82
CA SER A 525 41.84 -23.57 0.65
C SER A 525 42.57 -24.89 1.01
N ILE A 526 42.64 -25.24 2.30
CA ILE A 526 43.32 -26.45 2.80
C ILE A 526 42.40 -27.15 3.82
N CYS A 527 41.41 -27.89 3.34
CA CYS A 527 40.55 -28.71 4.18
C CYS A 527 41.25 -30.04 4.53
N GLN A 528 42.08 -30.03 5.58
CA GLN A 528 42.36 -31.26 6.32
C GLN A 528 41.30 -31.39 7.43
N PRO A 529 40.41 -32.40 7.38
CA PRO A 529 39.36 -32.53 8.39
C PRO A 529 39.95 -32.89 9.76
N GLY A 530 39.50 -32.22 10.82
CA GLY A 530 39.75 -32.65 12.21
C GLY A 530 40.70 -31.80 13.07
N ARG A 531 40.78 -30.47 12.88
CA ARG A 531 41.41 -29.57 13.88
C ARG A 531 40.63 -28.26 14.08
N ASP A 532 40.22 -28.05 15.33
CA ASP A 532 39.66 -26.83 15.93
C ASP A 532 38.57 -26.08 15.15
N PRO A 533 37.27 -26.26 15.47
CA PRO A 533 36.16 -25.57 14.79
C PRO A 533 36.22 -24.03 14.92
N ASN A 534 36.97 -23.52 15.90
CA ASN A 534 37.26 -22.08 16.06
C ASN A 534 38.20 -21.52 14.98
N CYS A 535 38.77 -22.34 14.10
CA CYS A 535 39.73 -21.94 13.05
C CYS A 535 39.23 -22.16 11.60
N GLU A 536 38.07 -22.79 11.39
CA GLU A 536 37.67 -23.29 10.06
C GLU A 536 37.06 -22.23 9.12
N PHE A 537 36.66 -21.04 9.62
CA PHE A 537 35.77 -20.12 8.90
C PHE A 537 36.35 -18.73 8.55
N GLU A 538 37.65 -18.49 8.71
CA GLU A 538 38.26 -17.19 8.42
C GLU A 538 38.56 -16.98 6.92
N SER A 539 37.50 -17.04 6.11
CA SER A 539 37.54 -16.78 4.66
C SER A 539 37.73 -15.29 4.38
N LYS A 540 38.85 -14.93 3.75
CA LYS A 540 39.11 -13.59 3.18
C LYS A 540 37.94 -13.16 2.27
N VAL A 541 37.56 -11.88 2.29
CA VAL A 541 36.41 -11.36 1.49
C VAL A 541 36.83 -10.22 0.59
N VAL A 542 36.44 -10.26 -0.68
CA VAL A 542 36.78 -9.24 -1.69
C VAL A 542 35.50 -8.48 -2.06
N TYR A 543 35.50 -7.16 -1.86
CA TYR A 543 34.43 -6.28 -2.35
C TYR A 543 34.67 -5.98 -3.83
N ARG A 544 34.34 -6.97 -4.67
CA ARG A 544 34.41 -6.84 -6.12
C ARG A 544 33.31 -5.92 -6.65
N HIS A 545 33.55 -5.34 -7.82
CA HIS A 545 32.57 -4.57 -8.58
C HIS A 545 31.35 -5.43 -8.95
N LEU A 546 30.21 -4.79 -9.19
CA LEU A 546 29.04 -5.41 -9.80
C LEU A 546 29.40 -5.88 -11.21
N GLN A 547 29.05 -7.12 -11.56
CA GLN A 547 29.45 -7.76 -12.83
C GLN A 547 28.22 -8.25 -13.61
N ASP A 548 28.43 -8.56 -14.89
CA ASP A 548 27.43 -9.25 -15.71
C ASP A 548 26.96 -10.53 -15.00
N GLY A 549 25.66 -10.80 -15.02
CA GLY A 549 25.05 -11.97 -14.38
C GLY A 549 24.90 -11.88 -12.84
N ASP A 550 25.32 -10.80 -12.19
CA ASP A 550 24.80 -10.48 -10.86
C ASP A 550 23.30 -10.17 -10.95
N ILE A 551 22.57 -10.34 -9.84
CA ILE A 551 21.15 -10.01 -9.77
C ILE A 551 20.92 -8.77 -8.89
N VAL A 552 20.00 -7.90 -9.33
CA VAL A 552 19.64 -6.66 -8.62
C VAL A 552 18.13 -6.48 -8.58
N LEU A 553 17.63 -5.87 -7.51
CA LEU A 553 16.21 -5.55 -7.33
C LEU A 553 15.94 -4.15 -7.88
N VAL A 554 15.10 -4.05 -8.91
CA VAL A 554 14.77 -2.80 -9.61
C VAL A 554 13.34 -2.38 -9.27
N ASN A 555 13.18 -1.16 -8.75
CA ASN A 555 11.94 -0.63 -8.18
C ASN A 555 11.62 0.78 -8.73
N ARG A 556 10.40 0.95 -9.27
CA ARG A 556 9.85 2.26 -9.64
C ARG A 556 8.93 2.79 -8.54
N GLN A 557 9.01 4.09 -8.27
CA GLN A 557 8.13 4.78 -7.33
C GLN A 557 7.03 5.52 -8.12
N PRO A 558 5.74 5.45 -7.72
CA PRO A 558 5.21 4.74 -6.55
C PRO A 558 5.08 3.22 -6.77
N THR A 559 5.49 2.44 -5.77
CA THR A 559 5.39 0.97 -5.78
C THR A 559 3.98 0.54 -5.38
N LEU A 560 3.08 0.34 -6.35
CA LEU A 560 1.66 0.04 -6.10
C LEU A 560 1.34 -1.46 -5.96
N HIS A 561 2.10 -2.32 -6.64
CA HIS A 561 1.89 -3.78 -6.68
C HIS A 561 3.23 -4.53 -6.68
N LYS A 562 3.25 -5.84 -6.35
CA LYS A 562 4.50 -6.63 -6.30
C LYS A 562 5.34 -6.50 -7.60
N PRO A 563 4.78 -6.62 -8.83
CA PRO A 563 5.54 -6.38 -10.06
C PRO A 563 6.12 -4.97 -10.28
N SER A 564 5.83 -3.98 -9.42
CA SER A 564 6.55 -2.69 -9.40
C SER A 564 7.94 -2.79 -8.79
N MET A 565 8.32 -3.95 -8.22
CA MET A 565 9.65 -4.27 -7.73
C MET A 565 10.01 -5.72 -8.11
N MET A 566 10.89 -5.88 -9.09
CA MET A 566 11.31 -7.18 -9.63
C MET A 566 12.83 -7.31 -9.65
N ALA A 567 13.33 -8.55 -9.68
CA ALA A 567 14.74 -8.83 -9.83
C ALA A 567 15.12 -8.97 -11.31
N HIS A 568 16.25 -8.40 -11.69
CA HIS A 568 16.83 -8.44 -13.05
C HIS A 568 18.31 -8.77 -12.98
N PHE A 569 18.81 -9.44 -14.01
CA PHE A 569 20.23 -9.72 -14.19
C PHE A 569 20.96 -8.49 -14.73
N VAL A 570 22.13 -8.22 -14.20
CA VAL A 570 22.97 -7.08 -14.59
C VAL A 570 23.62 -7.37 -15.93
N ARG A 571 23.58 -6.36 -16.81
CA ARG A 571 24.45 -6.24 -17.98
C ARG A 571 25.18 -4.90 -17.90
N VAL A 572 26.50 -4.88 -17.84
CA VAL A 572 27.27 -3.62 -17.78
C VAL A 572 27.49 -3.10 -19.19
N LEU A 573 26.96 -1.91 -19.48
CA LEU A 573 26.98 -1.33 -20.84
C LEU A 573 28.06 -0.23 -20.94
N PRO A 574 29.15 -0.42 -21.69
CA PRO A 574 30.19 0.59 -21.81
C PRO A 574 29.69 1.85 -22.53
N GLY A 575 30.15 3.02 -22.07
CA GLY A 575 29.74 4.34 -22.61
C GLY A 575 28.41 4.89 -22.06
N GLU A 576 27.52 4.04 -21.57
CA GLU A 576 26.20 4.43 -21.06
C GLU A 576 26.23 5.18 -19.73
N LYS A 577 25.19 6.01 -19.51
CA LYS A 577 25.03 6.87 -18.33
C LYS A 577 23.67 6.73 -17.63
N THR A 578 22.62 6.34 -18.35
CA THR A 578 21.28 6.06 -17.82
C THR A 578 21.08 4.55 -17.63
N LEU A 579 20.07 4.16 -16.84
CA LEU A 579 19.71 2.74 -16.70
C LEU A 579 19.00 2.28 -17.98
N ARG A 580 19.46 1.21 -18.62
CA ARG A 580 18.84 0.67 -19.84
C ARG A 580 17.87 -0.45 -19.50
N MET A 581 16.65 -0.41 -20.05
CA MET A 581 15.61 -1.40 -19.76
C MET A 581 14.85 -1.83 -21.02
N HIS A 582 14.53 -3.13 -21.09
CA HIS A 582 13.71 -3.71 -22.15
C HIS A 582 12.23 -3.30 -22.07
N TYR A 583 11.63 -2.97 -23.22
CA TYR A 583 10.25 -2.48 -23.35
C TYR A 583 9.18 -3.39 -22.73
N ALA A 584 9.38 -4.71 -22.66
CA ALA A 584 8.41 -5.65 -22.10
C ALA A 584 8.16 -5.47 -20.59
N ASN A 585 8.99 -4.68 -19.91
CA ASN A 585 8.85 -4.34 -18.49
C ASN A 585 8.08 -3.03 -18.23
N CYS A 586 7.80 -2.23 -19.27
CA CYS A 586 7.09 -0.96 -19.16
C CYS A 586 5.72 -1.11 -18.49
N SER A 587 4.93 -2.12 -18.89
CA SER A 587 3.61 -2.41 -18.31
C SER A 587 3.68 -2.81 -16.83
N THR A 588 4.64 -3.64 -16.42
CA THR A 588 4.81 -4.07 -15.02
C THR A 588 5.17 -2.91 -14.08
N TYR A 589 5.99 -1.97 -14.55
CA TYR A 589 6.40 -0.78 -13.79
C TYR A 589 5.49 0.44 -14.01
N ASN A 590 4.56 0.38 -14.96
CA ASN A 590 3.76 1.50 -15.49
C ASN A 590 4.62 2.67 -16.00
N ALA A 591 5.73 2.36 -16.68
CA ALA A 591 6.81 3.27 -17.09
C ALA A 591 6.79 3.53 -18.61
N ASP A 592 7.12 4.75 -19.03
CA ASP A 592 6.97 5.24 -20.42
C ASP A 592 8.23 5.91 -21.01
N PHE A 593 9.32 6.03 -20.25
CA PHE A 593 10.62 6.62 -20.63
C PHE A 593 10.60 8.15 -20.91
N ASP A 594 9.72 8.91 -20.26
CA ASP A 594 9.64 10.38 -20.40
C ASP A 594 10.76 11.18 -19.69
N GLY A 595 11.42 10.56 -18.71
CA GLY A 595 12.23 11.20 -17.67
C GLY A 595 12.22 10.42 -16.35
N ASP A 596 11.24 9.52 -16.20
CA ASP A 596 11.11 8.42 -15.26
C ASP A 596 12.41 7.91 -14.57
N GLU A 597 12.44 7.93 -13.23
CA GLU A 597 13.55 7.43 -12.40
C GLU A 597 13.26 6.04 -11.79
N MET A 598 14.23 5.13 -11.86
CA MET A 598 14.18 3.84 -11.15
C MET A 598 15.31 3.68 -10.13
N ASN A 599 15.02 2.93 -9.06
CA ASN A 599 15.96 2.59 -8.00
C ASN A 599 16.46 1.17 -8.21
N VAL A 600 17.77 0.94 -8.06
CA VAL A 600 18.40 -0.38 -8.17
C VAL A 600 19.08 -0.71 -6.84
N HIS A 601 18.78 -1.87 -6.26
CA HIS A 601 19.32 -2.33 -4.99
C HIS A 601 20.10 -3.64 -5.21
N VAL A 602 21.33 -3.73 -4.66
CA VAL A 602 22.21 -4.90 -4.82
C VAL A 602 22.16 -5.76 -3.56
N PRO A 603 21.55 -6.97 -3.59
CA PRO A 603 21.59 -7.92 -2.47
C PRO A 603 23.04 -8.24 -2.09
N GLN A 604 23.35 -8.19 -0.79
CA GLN A 604 24.72 -8.41 -0.28
C GLN A 604 24.98 -9.86 0.17
N ASP A 605 23.92 -10.64 0.36
CA ASP A 605 23.98 -12.01 0.89
C ASP A 605 23.49 -13.03 -0.15
N GLU A 606 24.06 -14.23 -0.15
CA GLU A 606 23.71 -15.29 -1.12
C GLU A 606 22.25 -15.77 -0.96
N ILE A 607 21.69 -15.75 0.27
CA ILE A 607 20.28 -16.06 0.51
C ILE A 607 19.38 -15.06 -0.24
N SER A 608 19.65 -13.77 -0.07
CA SER A 608 18.92 -12.69 -0.74
C SER A 608 19.10 -12.70 -2.27
N ARG A 609 20.25 -13.17 -2.78
CA ARG A 609 20.45 -13.43 -4.23
C ARG A 609 19.61 -14.63 -4.69
N ALA A 610 19.57 -15.71 -3.92
CA ALA A 610 18.78 -16.89 -4.23
C ALA A 610 17.27 -16.60 -4.21
N GLU A 611 16.77 -15.81 -3.26
CA GLU A 611 15.38 -15.32 -3.25
C GLU A 611 15.08 -14.43 -4.46
N ALA A 612 15.99 -13.50 -4.79
CA ALA A 612 15.85 -12.65 -5.97
C ALA A 612 15.74 -13.49 -7.25
N MET A 613 16.61 -14.49 -7.44
CA MET A 613 16.60 -15.38 -8.60
C MET A 613 15.37 -16.30 -8.63
N ASN A 614 14.90 -16.76 -7.47
CA ASN A 614 13.88 -17.82 -7.41
C ASN A 614 12.44 -17.34 -7.21
N ILE A 615 12.21 -16.16 -6.63
CA ILE A 615 10.89 -15.68 -6.19
C ILE A 615 10.54 -14.31 -6.82
N VAL A 616 11.54 -13.48 -7.12
CA VAL A 616 11.37 -12.07 -7.50
C VAL A 616 11.82 -11.78 -8.94
N ASP A 617 12.51 -12.70 -9.60
CA ASP A 617 12.90 -12.66 -11.02
C ASP A 617 11.72 -12.24 -11.92
N ALA A 618 11.98 -11.25 -12.77
CA ALA A 618 10.99 -10.66 -13.65
C ALA A 618 10.33 -11.69 -14.60
N ASN A 619 11.03 -12.76 -15.01
CA ASN A 619 10.42 -13.82 -15.80
C ASN A 619 9.33 -14.57 -15.02
N LYS A 620 9.54 -14.85 -13.73
CA LYS A 620 8.53 -15.44 -12.85
C LYS A 620 7.39 -14.48 -12.49
N GLN A 621 7.50 -13.19 -12.82
CA GLN A 621 6.44 -12.18 -12.66
C GLN A 621 5.74 -11.85 -14.01
N TYR A 622 5.63 -12.82 -14.93
CA TYR A 622 4.89 -12.70 -16.19
C TYR A 622 3.38 -12.44 -16.00
N ILE A 623 2.78 -13.09 -15.00
CA ILE A 623 1.33 -13.09 -14.73
C ILE A 623 0.97 -12.12 -13.60
N GLY A 624 -0.10 -11.35 -13.79
CA GLY A 624 -0.63 -10.40 -12.83
C GLY A 624 -1.48 -11.06 -11.74
N PRO A 625 -1.19 -10.86 -10.43
CA PRO A 625 -1.83 -11.59 -9.34
C PRO A 625 -3.30 -11.26 -9.10
N ARG A 626 -3.88 -10.29 -9.81
CA ARG A 626 -5.30 -9.88 -9.67
C ARG A 626 -6.26 -10.71 -10.54
N SER A 627 -5.81 -11.18 -11.72
CA SER A 627 -6.70 -11.73 -12.75
C SER A 627 -6.14 -12.91 -13.55
N GLY A 628 -4.89 -13.30 -13.30
CA GLY A 628 -4.22 -14.35 -14.09
C GLY A 628 -3.86 -13.93 -15.52
N ASP A 629 -3.89 -12.62 -15.83
CA ASP A 629 -3.53 -12.11 -17.14
C ASP A 629 -2.02 -11.90 -17.29
N ALA A 630 -1.50 -12.10 -18.51
CA ALA A 630 -0.14 -11.74 -18.87
C ALA A 630 0.04 -10.21 -18.82
N VAL A 631 1.00 -9.73 -18.02
CA VAL A 631 1.30 -8.29 -17.90
C VAL A 631 2.48 -7.90 -18.79
N ARG A 632 3.49 -8.76 -18.90
CA ARG A 632 4.69 -8.52 -19.72
C ARG A 632 4.44 -8.97 -21.16
N GLY A 633 4.82 -8.15 -22.13
CA GLY A 633 4.60 -8.44 -23.55
C GLY A 633 5.25 -7.39 -24.46
N LEU A 634 5.37 -7.68 -25.75
CA LEU A 634 5.95 -6.73 -26.70
C LEU A 634 4.94 -5.62 -27.06
N ILE A 635 5.45 -4.42 -27.33
CA ILE A 635 4.64 -3.20 -27.53
C ILE A 635 5.05 -2.43 -28.78
N GLN A 636 4.12 -1.59 -29.28
CA GLN A 636 4.31 -0.63 -30.37
C GLN A 636 4.97 -1.31 -31.59
N ASP A 637 6.15 -0.84 -32.01
CA ASP A 637 6.86 -1.25 -33.22
C ASP A 637 7.01 -2.77 -33.35
N HIS A 638 7.24 -3.48 -32.24
CA HIS A 638 7.34 -4.95 -32.25
C HIS A 638 6.07 -5.64 -32.79
N ILE A 639 4.89 -5.08 -32.51
CA ILE A 639 3.61 -5.60 -33.01
C ILE A 639 3.46 -5.28 -34.50
N VAL A 640 3.93 -4.11 -34.95
CA VAL A 640 3.99 -3.75 -36.38
C VAL A 640 4.92 -4.68 -37.14
N GLY A 641 6.14 -4.92 -36.62
CA GLY A 641 7.10 -5.85 -37.19
C GLY A 641 6.59 -7.30 -37.22
N ALA A 642 5.90 -7.75 -36.17
CA ALA A 642 5.26 -9.07 -36.14
C ALA A 642 4.20 -9.23 -37.24
N VAL A 643 3.36 -8.22 -37.43
CA VAL A 643 2.31 -8.20 -38.47
C VAL A 643 2.92 -8.15 -39.87
N LEU A 644 3.88 -7.26 -40.10
CA LEU A 644 4.54 -7.11 -41.40
C LEU A 644 5.43 -8.32 -41.76
N LEU A 645 5.98 -9.04 -40.79
CA LEU A 645 6.67 -10.31 -41.02
C LEU A 645 5.67 -11.44 -41.32
N THR A 646 4.56 -11.53 -40.58
CA THR A 646 3.66 -12.70 -40.65
C THR A 646 2.50 -12.59 -41.63
N LYS A 647 2.27 -11.44 -42.27
CA LYS A 647 1.34 -11.28 -43.41
C LYS A 647 1.69 -12.23 -44.58
N PRO A 648 0.77 -12.53 -45.51
CA PRO A 648 0.98 -13.59 -46.51
C PRO A 648 1.92 -13.15 -47.65
N ASP A 649 2.00 -11.85 -47.96
CA ASP A 649 2.85 -11.32 -49.03
C ASP A 649 4.36 -11.33 -48.69
N THR A 650 4.73 -11.56 -47.43
CA THR A 650 6.13 -11.47 -46.97
C THR A 650 6.89 -12.74 -47.30
N LEU A 651 7.47 -12.72 -48.51
CA LEU A 651 8.40 -13.71 -49.03
C LEU A 651 9.85 -13.22 -48.85
N LEU A 652 10.70 -14.10 -48.30
CA LEU A 652 12.09 -13.83 -47.95
C LEU A 652 13.04 -14.66 -48.82
N SER A 653 14.18 -14.09 -49.18
CA SER A 653 15.32 -14.81 -49.76
C SER A 653 15.97 -15.74 -48.72
N ARG A 654 16.88 -16.62 -49.17
CA ARG A 654 17.65 -17.49 -48.27
C ARG A 654 18.51 -16.67 -47.31
N GLU A 655 19.10 -15.61 -47.82
CA GLU A 655 20.01 -14.69 -47.13
C GLU A 655 19.25 -13.89 -46.08
N GLU A 656 18.11 -13.29 -46.44
CA GLU A 656 17.22 -12.55 -45.53
C GLU A 656 16.70 -13.46 -44.40
N TYR A 657 16.17 -14.65 -44.75
CA TYR A 657 15.70 -15.65 -43.79
C TYR A 657 16.82 -16.08 -42.81
N SER A 658 18.01 -16.39 -43.33
CA SER A 658 19.15 -16.83 -42.51
C SER A 658 19.63 -15.71 -41.57
N GLN A 659 19.70 -14.47 -42.05
CA GLN A 659 20.10 -13.31 -41.26
C GLN A 659 19.08 -12.99 -40.13
N LEU A 660 17.77 -13.08 -40.41
CA LEU A 660 16.71 -12.86 -39.43
C LEU A 660 16.69 -13.94 -38.34
N VAL A 661 16.87 -15.21 -38.71
CA VAL A 661 16.96 -16.32 -37.75
C VAL A 661 18.24 -16.20 -36.89
N PHE A 662 19.39 -15.95 -37.51
CA PHE A 662 20.66 -15.81 -36.80
C PHE A 662 20.64 -14.63 -35.82
N GLY A 663 20.30 -13.42 -36.29
CA GLY A 663 20.32 -12.21 -35.47
C GLY A 663 19.25 -12.15 -34.36
N SER A 664 18.23 -13.01 -34.41
CA SER A 664 17.25 -13.16 -33.34
C SER A 664 17.66 -14.21 -32.30
N CYS A 665 18.15 -15.38 -32.74
CA CYS A 665 18.43 -16.52 -31.87
C CYS A 665 19.80 -16.45 -31.18
N VAL A 666 20.84 -15.97 -31.89
CA VAL A 666 22.26 -16.12 -31.54
C VAL A 666 22.81 -14.84 -30.90
N PRO A 667 23.63 -14.91 -29.83
CA PRO A 667 24.15 -13.71 -29.16
C PRO A 667 25.33 -13.10 -29.94
N SER A 668 25.21 -11.81 -30.30
CA SER A 668 26.22 -11.06 -31.08
C SER A 668 27.53 -10.72 -30.35
N SER A 669 27.94 -11.50 -29.35
CA SER A 669 29.12 -11.19 -28.53
C SER A 669 29.76 -12.45 -27.91
N ASN A 670 30.58 -13.16 -28.69
CA ASN A 670 31.41 -14.26 -28.19
C ASN A 670 32.88 -13.81 -28.09
N CYS A 671 33.26 -13.24 -26.94
CA CYS A 671 34.61 -12.76 -26.63
C CYS A 671 35.01 -13.15 -25.20
N GLY A 672 35.64 -14.32 -25.05
CA GLY A 672 36.25 -14.77 -23.79
C GLY A 672 35.37 -15.73 -22.98
N SER A 673 35.89 -16.93 -22.72
CA SER A 673 35.23 -18.07 -22.08
C SER A 673 34.93 -17.92 -20.56
N HIS A 674 34.88 -16.68 -20.05
CA HIS A 674 34.80 -16.37 -18.61
C HIS A 674 33.73 -15.32 -18.26
N HIS A 675 32.91 -14.89 -19.22
CA HIS A 675 31.72 -14.08 -18.97
C HIS A 675 30.45 -14.94 -19.07
N PRO A 676 29.39 -14.68 -18.28
CA PRO A 676 28.13 -15.39 -18.43
C PRO A 676 27.53 -15.09 -19.81
N ALA A 677 27.01 -16.12 -20.47
CA ALA A 677 26.41 -15.99 -21.79
C ALA A 677 25.21 -15.02 -21.76
N LYS A 678 25.09 -14.19 -22.80
CA LYS A 678 23.94 -13.29 -22.98
C LYS A 678 22.71 -14.13 -23.32
N VAL A 679 21.56 -13.85 -22.69
CA VAL A 679 20.36 -14.69 -22.82
C VAL A 679 19.91 -14.83 -24.29
N SER A 680 20.06 -16.04 -24.82
CA SER A 680 19.86 -16.43 -26.21
C SER A 680 18.99 -17.68 -26.32
N ALA A 681 18.52 -17.99 -27.53
CA ALA A 681 17.73 -19.20 -27.80
C ALA A 681 18.60 -20.43 -28.13
N ILE A 682 19.89 -20.18 -28.41
CA ILE A 682 20.87 -21.14 -28.86
C ILE A 682 22.20 -20.77 -28.19
N GLU A 683 22.88 -21.75 -27.60
CA GLU A 683 24.19 -21.58 -26.97
C GLU A 683 25.33 -21.86 -27.97
N ASP A 684 25.20 -22.91 -28.80
CA ASP A 684 26.20 -23.33 -29.79
C ASP A 684 25.79 -23.08 -31.25
N TYR A 685 26.66 -22.42 -32.01
CA TYR A 685 26.47 -22.02 -33.41
C TYR A 685 26.13 -23.19 -34.36
N ASP A 686 26.72 -24.36 -34.12
CA ASP A 686 26.61 -25.54 -35.00
C ASP A 686 25.25 -26.26 -34.90
N THR A 687 24.34 -25.77 -34.03
CA THR A 687 23.05 -26.43 -33.75
C THR A 687 21.84 -25.84 -34.48
N LEU A 688 22.06 -24.86 -35.38
CA LEU A 688 21.00 -24.12 -36.08
C LEU A 688 20.41 -24.89 -37.27
N GLU A 689 19.21 -25.45 -37.08
CA GLU A 689 18.48 -26.23 -38.08
C GLU A 689 17.49 -25.37 -38.87
N LEU A 690 17.78 -25.12 -40.15
CA LEU A 690 16.94 -24.30 -41.03
C LEU A 690 15.82 -25.11 -41.69
N VAL A 691 14.61 -24.53 -41.75
CA VAL A 691 13.43 -25.13 -42.38
C VAL A 691 13.54 -25.04 -43.91
N HIS A 692 12.96 -26.00 -44.64
CA HIS A 692 12.91 -25.98 -46.11
C HIS A 692 12.08 -24.80 -46.66
N PRO A 693 12.38 -24.28 -47.87
CA PRO A 693 11.62 -23.18 -48.46
C PRO A 693 10.17 -23.60 -48.78
N ALA A 694 9.23 -22.67 -48.59
CA ALA A 694 7.82 -22.88 -48.95
C ALA A 694 7.60 -22.88 -50.47
N ILE A 695 8.41 -22.13 -51.22
CA ILE A 695 8.39 -22.08 -52.69
C ILE A 695 9.76 -22.55 -53.18
N TRP A 696 9.81 -23.62 -53.99
CA TRP A 696 11.06 -24.16 -54.54
C TRP A 696 11.43 -23.61 -55.92
N LYS A 697 10.43 -23.22 -56.73
CA LYS A 697 10.57 -22.74 -58.11
C LYS A 697 9.55 -21.60 -58.34
N PRO A 698 9.88 -20.50 -59.04
CA PRO A 698 11.08 -20.25 -59.85
C PRO A 698 12.37 -19.98 -59.07
N ARG A 699 12.28 -19.54 -57.81
CA ARG A 699 13.42 -19.35 -56.90
C ARG A 699 13.05 -19.87 -55.49
N PRO A 700 14.02 -20.36 -54.69
CA PRO A 700 13.77 -20.78 -53.31
C PRO A 700 13.38 -19.56 -52.46
N LEU A 701 12.18 -19.59 -51.87
CA LEU A 701 11.68 -18.54 -50.98
C LEU A 701 11.05 -19.12 -49.72
N TRP A 702 11.25 -18.40 -48.62
CA TRP A 702 10.66 -18.66 -47.31
C TRP A 702 9.54 -17.65 -47.04
N THR A 703 8.61 -17.99 -46.17
CA THR A 703 7.63 -17.04 -45.63
C THR A 703 8.09 -16.52 -44.27
N GLY A 704 7.70 -15.30 -43.88
CA GLY A 704 7.97 -14.82 -42.53
C GLY A 704 7.32 -15.66 -41.42
N LYS A 705 6.24 -16.40 -41.72
CA LYS A 705 5.67 -17.42 -40.83
C LYS A 705 6.66 -18.55 -40.51
N GLN A 706 7.47 -18.99 -41.48
CA GLN A 706 8.51 -20.02 -41.26
C GLN A 706 9.66 -19.53 -40.37
N VAL A 707 9.95 -18.23 -40.31
CA VAL A 707 10.92 -17.68 -39.34
C VAL A 707 10.44 -17.96 -37.91
N ILE A 708 9.15 -17.76 -37.64
CA ILE A 708 8.54 -18.06 -36.33
C ILE A 708 8.59 -19.56 -36.04
N THR A 709 8.21 -20.43 -36.98
CA THR A 709 8.35 -21.89 -36.85
C THR A 709 9.79 -22.30 -36.49
N THR A 710 10.78 -21.70 -37.18
CA THR A 710 12.21 -21.98 -36.94
C THR A 710 12.60 -21.63 -35.50
N ILE A 711 12.16 -20.47 -35.00
CA ILE A 711 12.43 -20.02 -33.62
C ILE A 711 11.76 -20.94 -32.59
N LEU A 712 10.49 -21.31 -32.81
CA LEU A 712 9.77 -22.21 -31.90
C LEU A 712 10.42 -23.59 -31.83
N ASN A 713 10.89 -24.15 -32.95
CA ASN A 713 11.57 -25.44 -32.98
C ASN A 713 12.88 -25.47 -32.19
N HIS A 714 13.65 -24.38 -32.20
CA HIS A 714 14.87 -24.29 -31.35
C HIS A 714 14.51 -24.13 -29.87
N LEU A 715 13.54 -23.27 -29.54
CA LEU A 715 13.13 -23.01 -28.16
C LEU A 715 12.46 -24.20 -27.46
N THR A 716 11.89 -25.14 -28.21
CA THR A 716 11.29 -26.38 -27.67
C THR A 716 12.10 -27.63 -27.99
N LYS A 717 13.37 -27.50 -28.40
CA LYS A 717 14.23 -28.63 -28.80
C LYS A 717 14.43 -29.59 -27.63
N GLY A 718 13.98 -30.84 -27.78
CA GLY A 718 13.96 -31.86 -26.72
C GLY A 718 12.63 -32.00 -25.97
N CYS A 719 11.65 -31.14 -26.23
CA CYS A 719 10.29 -31.19 -25.65
C CYS A 719 9.25 -31.55 -26.72
N PRO A 720 8.06 -32.07 -26.35
CA PRO A 720 6.98 -32.31 -27.31
C PRO A 720 6.50 -30.98 -27.93
N PRO A 721 6.23 -30.94 -29.24
CA PRO A 721 5.77 -29.73 -29.92
C PRO A 721 4.29 -29.44 -29.62
N PHE A 722 3.89 -28.16 -29.64
CA PHE A 722 2.55 -27.74 -29.27
C PHE A 722 1.65 -27.40 -30.46
N THR A 723 0.33 -27.47 -30.24
CA THR A 723 -0.71 -27.03 -31.17
C THR A 723 -1.62 -26.04 -30.45
N VAL A 724 -1.91 -24.89 -31.05
CA VAL A 724 -2.80 -23.87 -30.48
C VAL A 724 -3.60 -23.16 -31.58
N GLU A 725 -4.88 -22.93 -31.31
CA GLU A 725 -5.78 -22.13 -32.13
C GLU A 725 -6.23 -20.90 -31.32
N GLN A 726 -5.93 -19.69 -31.80
CA GLN A 726 -6.24 -18.44 -31.09
C GLN A 726 -6.68 -17.34 -32.05
N LYS A 727 -7.70 -16.56 -31.66
CA LYS A 727 -8.27 -15.50 -32.51
C LYS A 727 -7.37 -14.26 -32.51
N GLY A 728 -7.21 -13.64 -33.68
CA GLY A 728 -6.57 -12.33 -33.80
C GLY A 728 -7.47 -11.17 -33.36
N LYS A 729 -6.89 -9.99 -33.23
CA LYS A 729 -7.57 -8.70 -33.02
C LYS A 729 -8.03 -8.05 -34.34
N ILE A 730 -7.42 -8.40 -35.48
CA ILE A 730 -7.75 -7.84 -36.79
C ILE A 730 -9.18 -8.28 -37.22
N PRO A 731 -10.12 -7.34 -37.52
CA PRO A 731 -11.50 -7.69 -37.87
C PRO A 731 -11.67 -8.34 -39.26
N LYS A 732 -12.82 -9.01 -39.48
CA LYS A 732 -13.15 -9.71 -40.74
C LYS A 732 -13.23 -8.79 -41.95
N GLU A 733 -13.46 -7.51 -41.75
CA GLU A 733 -13.59 -6.50 -42.80
C GLU A 733 -12.25 -6.18 -43.46
N TYR A 734 -11.15 -6.21 -42.70
CA TYR A 734 -9.82 -5.79 -43.13
C TYR A 734 -9.00 -6.89 -43.83
N LEU A 735 -9.46 -8.15 -43.78
CA LEU A 735 -8.78 -9.32 -44.36
C LEU A 735 -9.51 -9.88 -45.59
N LYS A 736 -10.17 -9.01 -46.35
CA LYS A 736 -10.81 -9.35 -47.64
C LYS A 736 -9.85 -9.03 -48.79
N GLU A 737 -9.78 -9.91 -49.79
CA GLU A 737 -9.13 -9.64 -51.07
C GLU A 737 -9.94 -8.58 -51.87
N ASP A 738 -9.25 -7.81 -52.71
CA ASP A 738 -9.85 -6.74 -53.52
C ASP A 738 -10.99 -7.25 -54.43
N PRO A 739 -12.13 -6.52 -54.55
CA PRO A 739 -13.22 -6.86 -55.47
C PRO A 739 -12.83 -6.93 -56.95
N SER A 740 -11.66 -6.40 -57.34
CA SER A 740 -11.12 -6.49 -58.70
C SER A 740 -10.84 -7.95 -59.09
N ALA A 741 -10.30 -8.76 -58.18
CA ALA A 741 -9.94 -10.16 -58.42
C ALA A 741 -11.13 -11.10 -58.66
N GLN A 742 -12.36 -10.65 -58.36
CA GLN A 742 -13.58 -11.45 -58.57
C GLN A 742 -14.21 -11.23 -59.96
N LYS A 743 -13.87 -10.15 -60.67
CA LYS A 743 -14.50 -9.82 -61.97
C LYS A 743 -14.06 -10.69 -63.15
N GLU A 744 -12.97 -11.45 -63.02
CA GLU A 744 -12.46 -12.32 -64.08
C GLU A 744 -12.99 -13.77 -63.99
N LYS A 745 -13.98 -14.05 -63.13
CA LYS A 745 -14.51 -15.41 -62.87
C LYS A 745 -16.04 -15.55 -62.84
N GLU A 746 -16.75 -14.68 -63.56
CA GLU A 746 -18.15 -14.96 -63.94
C GLU A 746 -18.22 -15.52 -65.36
N ASP A 747 -18.35 -16.84 -65.46
CA ASP A 747 -18.46 -17.59 -66.71
C ASP A 747 -19.88 -17.40 -67.33
N PRO A 748 -20.05 -16.94 -68.59
CA PRO A 748 -21.34 -16.44 -69.10
C PRO A 748 -22.49 -17.45 -69.25
N SER A 749 -22.27 -18.73 -68.96
CA SER A 749 -23.18 -19.85 -69.28
C SER A 749 -24.44 -19.94 -68.40
N ALA A 750 -24.39 -19.48 -67.15
CA ALA A 750 -25.41 -19.75 -66.13
C ALA A 750 -26.66 -18.83 -66.15
N ARG A 751 -27.11 -18.37 -67.33
CA ARG A 751 -28.17 -17.32 -67.46
C ARG A 751 -29.42 -17.68 -68.29
N LYS A 752 -29.66 -18.96 -68.59
CA LYS A 752 -30.78 -19.41 -69.46
C LYS A 752 -31.70 -20.51 -68.88
N GLU A 753 -31.90 -20.58 -67.56
CA GLU A 753 -32.75 -21.64 -66.97
C GLU A 753 -33.57 -21.19 -65.74
N ALA A 754 -34.32 -20.08 -65.87
CA ALA A 754 -35.06 -19.48 -64.74
C ALA A 754 -36.46 -18.89 -65.05
N HIS A 755 -37.07 -19.18 -66.21
CA HIS A 755 -38.31 -18.50 -66.65
C HIS A 755 -39.42 -19.41 -67.23
N SER A 756 -39.70 -20.58 -66.63
CA SER A 756 -40.78 -21.47 -67.11
C SER A 756 -41.46 -22.38 -66.07
N ALA A 757 -41.71 -21.92 -64.83
CA ALA A 757 -42.42 -22.74 -63.83
C ALA A 757 -43.27 -21.96 -62.79
N LYS A 758 -44.43 -21.39 -63.20
CA LYS A 758 -45.49 -20.95 -62.27
C LYS A 758 -46.90 -21.11 -62.85
N LYS A 759 -47.57 -22.24 -62.57
CA LYS A 759 -49.04 -22.32 -62.41
C LYS A 759 -49.51 -23.67 -61.84
N GLY A 760 -50.05 -23.64 -60.62
CA GLY A 760 -51.12 -24.50 -60.10
C GLY A 760 -50.85 -26.00 -59.86
N LYS A 761 -51.14 -26.45 -58.63
CA LYS A 761 -52.15 -27.51 -58.39
C LYS A 761 -52.67 -27.46 -56.95
N ARG A 762 -53.83 -28.07 -56.72
CA ARG A 762 -54.45 -28.31 -55.41
C ARG A 762 -54.06 -29.70 -54.89
N GLU A 763 -54.10 -29.82 -53.57
CA GLU A 763 -54.58 -30.93 -52.72
C GLU A 763 -54.17 -32.40 -52.97
N ASP A 764 -53.97 -33.06 -51.82
CA ASP A 764 -54.10 -34.48 -51.50
C ASP A 764 -53.02 -35.53 -51.85
N PRO A 765 -52.88 -36.58 -51.01
CA PRO A 765 -51.55 -37.09 -50.67
C PRO A 765 -51.34 -38.61 -50.85
N SER A 766 -50.12 -39.01 -51.19
CA SER A 766 -49.60 -40.38 -50.99
C SER A 766 -48.07 -40.42 -51.09
N ALA A 767 -47.48 -41.60 -50.84
CA ALA A 767 -46.04 -41.90 -51.00
C ALA A 767 -45.06 -41.15 -50.07
N GLN A 768 -45.16 -41.38 -48.76
CA GLN A 768 -43.98 -41.32 -47.88
C GLN A 768 -43.07 -42.54 -48.17
N LYS A 769 -41.83 -42.31 -48.65
CA LYS A 769 -40.59 -43.11 -48.47
C LYS A 769 -39.58 -42.83 -49.61
N GLU A 770 -38.82 -41.73 -49.50
CA GLU A 770 -37.50 -41.51 -50.17
C GLU A 770 -36.97 -40.08 -49.93
N LYS A 771 -36.72 -39.68 -48.66
CA LYS A 771 -36.18 -38.33 -48.36
C LYS A 771 -35.01 -38.23 -47.37
N ASP A 772 -34.63 -39.32 -46.69
CA ASP A 772 -33.58 -39.25 -45.65
C ASP A 772 -32.15 -39.42 -46.16
N SER A 773 -31.96 -39.90 -47.40
CA SER A 773 -30.65 -40.09 -48.03
C SER A 773 -30.10 -38.82 -48.70
N SER A 774 -30.96 -38.02 -49.34
CA SER A 774 -30.57 -36.79 -50.06
C SER A 774 -30.32 -35.61 -49.11
N VAL A 775 -31.17 -35.42 -48.10
CA VAL A 775 -31.05 -34.30 -47.14
C VAL A 775 -29.75 -34.38 -46.33
N ASN A 776 -29.29 -35.58 -45.97
CA ASN A 776 -28.01 -35.75 -45.28
C ASN A 776 -26.81 -35.49 -46.20
N LYS A 777 -26.87 -35.88 -47.48
CA LYS A 777 -25.80 -35.56 -48.44
C LYS A 777 -25.71 -34.06 -48.70
N GLU A 778 -26.84 -33.37 -48.87
CA GLU A 778 -26.85 -31.90 -48.96
C GLU A 778 -26.40 -31.21 -47.68
N LYS A 779 -26.81 -31.68 -46.49
CA LYS A 779 -26.32 -31.12 -45.23
C LYS A 779 -24.83 -31.35 -45.02
N GLN A 780 -24.32 -32.54 -45.31
CA GLN A 780 -22.88 -32.84 -45.19
C GLN A 780 -22.06 -32.08 -46.24
N GLU A 781 -22.51 -31.98 -47.49
CA GLU A 781 -21.86 -31.12 -48.48
C GLU A 781 -21.94 -29.64 -48.13
N LYS A 782 -23.07 -29.14 -47.59
CA LYS A 782 -23.17 -27.75 -47.14
C LYS A 782 -22.24 -27.52 -45.94
N ILE A 783 -22.20 -28.41 -44.96
CA ILE A 783 -21.28 -28.34 -43.80
C ILE A 783 -19.80 -28.46 -44.24
N GLN A 784 -19.47 -29.29 -45.24
CA GLN A 784 -18.11 -29.40 -45.77
C GLN A 784 -17.73 -28.17 -46.60
N LYS A 785 -18.59 -27.70 -47.52
CA LYS A 785 -18.39 -26.47 -48.32
C LYS A 785 -18.33 -25.22 -47.44
N GLN A 786 -19.02 -25.22 -46.30
CA GLN A 786 -19.00 -24.15 -45.29
C GLN A 786 -17.75 -24.24 -44.39
N LYS A 787 -17.28 -25.45 -44.03
CA LYS A 787 -15.95 -25.65 -43.42
C LYS A 787 -14.78 -25.39 -44.37
N GLN A 788 -14.98 -25.47 -45.69
CA GLN A 788 -13.93 -25.21 -46.71
C GLN A 788 -13.86 -23.75 -47.19
N LYS A 789 -14.84 -22.89 -46.85
CA LYS A 789 -14.88 -21.48 -47.30
C LYS A 789 -14.38 -20.43 -46.30
N ASP A 790 -14.15 -20.76 -45.03
CA ASP A 790 -13.46 -19.86 -44.09
C ASP A 790 -11.93 -19.84 -44.37
N ARG A 791 -11.54 -19.07 -45.38
CA ARG A 791 -10.15 -18.61 -45.61
C ARG A 791 -9.93 -17.24 -44.95
N SER A 792 -8.76 -16.88 -44.44
CA SER A 792 -7.52 -17.67 -44.27
C SER A 792 -6.64 -17.25 -43.07
N GLU A 793 -6.78 -16.04 -42.52
CA GLU A 793 -5.83 -15.49 -41.53
C GLU A 793 -6.44 -14.90 -40.23
N LEU A 794 -7.75 -15.00 -40.05
CA LEU A 794 -8.47 -14.47 -38.87
C LEU A 794 -8.17 -15.20 -37.55
N VAL A 795 -7.64 -16.41 -37.65
CA VAL A 795 -7.31 -17.29 -36.53
C VAL A 795 -5.87 -17.72 -36.71
N LEU A 796 -5.06 -17.47 -35.69
CA LEU A 796 -3.71 -17.99 -35.59
C LEU A 796 -3.80 -19.48 -35.27
N TYR A 797 -3.23 -20.30 -36.14
CA TYR A 797 -3.17 -21.75 -35.98
C TYR A 797 -1.74 -22.22 -36.08
N ILE A 798 -1.20 -22.62 -34.94
CA ILE A 798 0.07 -23.33 -34.82
C ILE A 798 -0.26 -24.82 -34.66
N HIS A 799 0.39 -25.68 -35.44
CA HIS A 799 0.28 -27.14 -35.30
C HIS A 799 1.68 -27.75 -35.28
N ASN A 800 1.97 -28.53 -34.23
CA ASN A 800 3.29 -29.11 -33.98
C ASN A 800 4.42 -28.09 -34.16
N ASN A 801 4.31 -26.94 -33.48
CA ASN A 801 5.15 -25.74 -33.58
C ASN A 801 5.11 -24.97 -34.92
N GLU A 802 4.54 -25.52 -36.00
CA GLU A 802 4.47 -24.84 -37.29
C GLU A 802 3.36 -23.78 -37.32
N LEU A 803 3.69 -22.52 -37.60
CA LEU A 803 2.71 -21.46 -37.81
C LEU A 803 2.09 -21.56 -39.22
N ILE A 804 1.01 -22.34 -39.35
CA ILE A 804 0.36 -22.62 -40.64
C ILE A 804 -0.54 -21.45 -41.08
N LYS A 805 -1.26 -20.80 -40.16
CA LYS A 805 -2.24 -19.74 -40.48
C LYS A 805 -2.23 -18.60 -39.47
N GLY A 806 -2.69 -17.44 -39.94
CA GLY A 806 -2.93 -16.24 -39.14
C GLY A 806 -1.71 -15.34 -38.96
N ILE A 807 -1.99 -14.13 -38.48
CA ILE A 807 -1.02 -13.04 -38.28
C ILE A 807 -0.73 -12.91 -36.77
N ILE A 808 0.52 -12.63 -36.41
CA ILE A 808 0.90 -12.34 -35.02
C ILE A 808 0.62 -10.86 -34.73
N ASP A 809 -0.46 -10.60 -34.00
CA ASP A 809 -0.83 -9.27 -33.49
C ASP A 809 -0.75 -9.22 -31.94
N LYS A 810 -1.24 -8.12 -31.34
CA LYS A 810 -1.18 -7.89 -29.89
C LYS A 810 -1.87 -8.98 -29.06
N ALA A 811 -2.86 -9.70 -29.57
CA ALA A 811 -3.52 -10.78 -28.83
C ALA A 811 -2.53 -11.92 -28.48
N GLN A 812 -1.54 -12.15 -29.34
CA GLN A 812 -0.57 -13.24 -29.19
C GLN A 812 0.48 -13.01 -28.09
N PHE A 813 0.58 -11.78 -27.58
CA PHE A 813 1.41 -11.42 -26.43
C PHE A 813 0.58 -11.27 -25.13
N GLY A 814 -0.73 -11.50 -25.18
CA GLY A 814 -1.67 -11.34 -24.07
C GLY A 814 -2.27 -12.65 -23.55
N LYS A 815 -3.50 -12.58 -23.02
CA LYS A 815 -4.22 -13.73 -22.45
C LYS A 815 -4.44 -14.82 -23.51
N TYR A 816 -3.99 -16.05 -23.21
CA TYR A 816 -4.02 -17.21 -24.13
C TYR A 816 -3.31 -17.01 -25.48
N GLY A 817 -2.40 -16.03 -25.58
CA GLY A 817 -1.52 -15.88 -26.73
C GLY A 817 -0.31 -16.82 -26.69
N ILE A 818 0.43 -16.92 -27.80
CA ILE A 818 1.62 -17.79 -27.98
C ILE A 818 2.57 -17.74 -26.78
N VAL A 819 2.87 -16.55 -26.26
CA VAL A 819 3.81 -16.39 -25.13
C VAL A 819 3.26 -16.99 -23.83
N HIS A 820 1.95 -16.89 -23.60
CA HIS A 820 1.27 -17.52 -22.46
C HIS A 820 1.23 -19.04 -22.62
N THR A 821 0.96 -19.55 -23.83
CA THR A 821 1.04 -20.99 -24.12
C THR A 821 2.45 -21.55 -23.85
N VAL A 822 3.50 -20.83 -24.24
CA VAL A 822 4.89 -21.24 -23.97
C VAL A 822 5.25 -21.13 -22.50
N HIS A 823 4.73 -20.11 -21.78
CA HIS A 823 4.88 -20.00 -20.32
C HIS A 823 4.28 -21.20 -19.59
N GLU A 824 3.09 -21.66 -20.00
CA GLU A 824 2.38 -22.76 -19.35
C GLU A 824 2.98 -24.13 -19.68
N LEU A 825 3.37 -24.37 -20.93
CA LEU A 825 3.89 -25.67 -21.38
C LEU A 825 5.40 -25.87 -21.12
N TYR A 826 6.19 -24.80 -21.20
CA TYR A 826 7.66 -24.87 -21.12
C TYR A 826 8.25 -23.95 -20.04
N GLY A 827 7.42 -23.31 -19.22
CA GLY A 827 7.83 -22.51 -18.07
C GLY A 827 8.24 -21.06 -18.38
N ALA A 828 8.29 -20.26 -17.32
CA ALA A 828 8.54 -18.82 -17.36
C ALA A 828 9.90 -18.42 -17.97
N TYR A 829 10.93 -19.26 -17.85
CA TYR A 829 12.27 -19.01 -18.41
C TYR A 829 12.23 -19.03 -19.95
N THR A 830 11.67 -20.09 -20.53
CA THR A 830 11.48 -20.28 -21.98
C THR A 830 10.62 -19.16 -22.59
N ALA A 831 9.56 -18.73 -21.89
CA ALA A 831 8.75 -17.58 -22.31
C ALA A 831 9.53 -16.24 -22.28
N GLY A 832 10.46 -16.07 -21.33
CA GLY A 832 11.38 -14.93 -21.29
C GLY A 832 12.32 -14.90 -22.50
N ILE A 833 12.94 -16.04 -22.83
CA ILE A 833 13.82 -16.17 -24.02
C ILE A 833 13.03 -15.93 -25.31
N LEU A 834 11.80 -16.47 -25.42
CA LEU A 834 10.89 -16.23 -26.55
C LEU A 834 10.65 -14.73 -26.76
N LEU A 835 10.28 -13.99 -25.70
CA LEU A 835 10.05 -12.54 -25.78
C LEU A 835 11.30 -11.77 -26.21
N SER A 836 12.49 -12.12 -25.70
CA SER A 836 13.75 -11.50 -26.13
C SER A 836 14.13 -11.81 -27.57
N THR A 837 13.91 -13.05 -28.01
CA THR A 837 14.18 -13.51 -29.37
C THR A 837 13.25 -12.82 -30.37
N PHE A 838 11.96 -12.73 -30.05
CA PHE A 838 10.97 -11.98 -30.82
C PHE A 838 11.24 -10.47 -30.84
N SER A 839 11.69 -9.87 -29.73
CA SER A 839 12.06 -8.44 -29.74
C SER A 839 13.20 -8.17 -30.71
N ARG A 840 14.31 -8.93 -30.61
CA ARG A 840 15.45 -8.84 -31.54
C ARG A 840 15.02 -9.08 -33.00
N LEU A 841 14.18 -10.08 -33.25
CA LEU A 841 13.64 -10.38 -34.58
C LEU A 841 12.90 -9.18 -35.19
N PHE A 842 11.91 -8.62 -34.49
CA PHE A 842 11.07 -7.56 -35.04
C PHE A 842 11.82 -6.23 -35.15
N THR A 843 12.77 -5.95 -34.24
CA THR A 843 13.70 -4.82 -34.38
C THR A 843 14.59 -4.96 -35.62
N LEU A 844 15.20 -6.13 -35.84
CA LEU A 844 16.05 -6.38 -37.01
C LEU A 844 15.27 -6.33 -38.32
N PHE A 845 14.06 -6.91 -38.35
CA PHE A 845 13.17 -6.85 -39.52
C PHE A 845 12.78 -5.41 -39.89
N LEU A 846 12.43 -4.58 -38.89
CA LEU A 846 12.10 -3.17 -39.11
C LEU A 846 13.33 -2.32 -39.51
N GLN A 847 14.54 -2.71 -39.12
CA GLN A 847 15.77 -2.06 -39.61
C GLN A 847 16.05 -2.36 -41.09
N LEU A 848 15.62 -3.52 -41.60
CA LEU A 848 15.80 -3.91 -43.00
C LEU A 848 14.72 -3.31 -43.93
N HIS A 849 13.45 -3.30 -43.50
CA HIS A 849 12.32 -2.87 -44.35
C HIS A 849 11.78 -1.47 -44.04
N GLY A 850 12.03 -0.93 -42.84
CA GLY A 850 11.48 0.33 -42.37
C GLY A 850 9.98 0.27 -42.03
N PHE A 851 9.51 1.32 -41.37
CA PHE A 851 8.08 1.62 -41.19
C PHE A 851 7.89 3.13 -41.06
N THR A 852 6.78 3.65 -41.58
CA THR A 852 6.47 5.09 -41.56
C THR A 852 4.95 5.29 -41.63
N CYS A 853 4.46 6.46 -41.21
CA CYS A 853 3.06 6.87 -41.34
C CYS A 853 3.02 8.25 -42.00
N GLY A 854 2.40 8.36 -43.16
CA GLY A 854 2.31 9.57 -43.96
C GLY A 854 0.98 10.31 -43.79
N VAL A 855 0.88 11.49 -44.42
CA VAL A 855 -0.39 12.24 -44.54
C VAL A 855 -1.36 11.51 -45.47
N ASP A 856 -0.85 10.78 -46.44
CA ASP A 856 -1.60 9.96 -47.40
C ASP A 856 -2.29 8.74 -46.77
N ASP A 857 -1.81 8.24 -45.63
CA ASP A 857 -2.52 7.26 -44.79
C ASP A 857 -3.80 7.84 -44.15
N LEU A 858 -3.93 9.17 -44.08
CA LEU A 858 -5.06 9.86 -43.44
C LEU A 858 -6.18 10.19 -44.43
N LEU A 859 -5.88 10.23 -45.73
CA LEU A 859 -6.77 10.75 -46.78
C LEU A 859 -7.93 9.77 -47.09
N LEU A 860 -9.08 10.35 -47.45
CA LEU A 860 -10.27 9.62 -47.90
C LEU A 860 -10.45 9.72 -49.41
N LEU A 861 -11.12 8.73 -49.99
CA LEU A 861 -11.58 8.78 -51.38
C LEU A 861 -12.60 9.93 -51.57
N PRO A 862 -12.48 10.79 -52.60
CA PRO A 862 -13.36 11.96 -52.76
C PRO A 862 -14.87 11.66 -52.84
N GLU A 863 -15.25 10.50 -53.35
CA GLU A 863 -16.65 10.04 -53.37
C GLU A 863 -17.19 9.77 -51.95
N LYS A 864 -16.34 9.16 -51.12
CA LYS A 864 -16.65 8.79 -49.73
C LYS A 864 -16.68 10.02 -48.84
N ASP A 865 -15.82 11.01 -49.07
CA ASP A 865 -15.85 12.29 -48.33
C ASP A 865 -17.10 13.13 -48.67
N LYS A 866 -17.61 13.05 -49.91
CA LYS A 866 -18.93 13.60 -50.29
C LYS A 866 -20.08 12.88 -49.57
N LEU A 867 -20.05 11.54 -49.47
CA LEU A 867 -21.05 10.77 -48.74
C LEU A 867 -21.04 11.07 -47.23
N ARG A 868 -19.85 11.13 -46.61
CA ARG A 868 -19.65 11.64 -45.23
C ARG A 868 -20.31 13.00 -45.05
N SER A 869 -20.02 13.95 -45.93
CA SER A 869 -20.56 15.31 -45.85
C SER A 869 -22.09 15.35 -45.96
N LYS A 870 -22.67 14.52 -46.84
CA LYS A 870 -24.14 14.38 -46.96
C LYS A 870 -24.78 13.83 -45.69
N ILE A 871 -24.19 12.80 -45.07
CA ILE A 871 -24.69 12.21 -43.82
C ILE A 871 -24.56 13.19 -42.64
N LEU A 872 -23.44 13.92 -42.57
CA LEU A 872 -23.23 14.98 -41.57
C LEU A 872 -24.29 16.09 -41.67
N SER A 873 -24.77 16.44 -42.86
CA SER A 873 -25.87 17.42 -42.99
C SER A 873 -27.21 16.96 -42.36
N GLY A 874 -27.37 15.67 -42.10
CA GLY A 874 -28.49 15.11 -41.33
C GLY A 874 -28.40 15.34 -39.82
N SER A 875 -27.30 15.90 -39.28
CA SER A 875 -27.16 16.13 -37.84
C SER A 875 -28.14 17.15 -37.30
N GLU A 876 -28.40 18.23 -38.02
CA GLU A 876 -29.39 19.23 -37.61
C GLU A 876 -30.82 18.68 -37.70
N VAL A 877 -31.10 17.76 -38.64
CA VAL A 877 -32.41 17.09 -38.74
C VAL A 877 -32.64 16.16 -37.54
N ARG A 878 -31.66 15.33 -37.17
CA ARG A 878 -31.78 14.49 -35.95
C ARG A 878 -31.77 15.32 -34.67
N SER A 879 -31.00 16.42 -34.61
CA SER A 879 -31.00 17.35 -33.48
C SER A 879 -32.39 17.97 -33.29
N ASN A 880 -32.99 18.42 -34.39
CA ASN A 880 -34.38 18.86 -34.42
C ASN A 880 -35.32 17.77 -33.88
N GLU A 881 -35.40 16.60 -34.51
CA GLU A 881 -36.32 15.52 -34.12
C GLU A 881 -36.32 15.18 -32.61
N VAL A 882 -35.17 15.25 -31.94
CA VAL A 882 -35.07 15.03 -30.48
C VAL A 882 -35.76 16.15 -29.69
N HIS A 883 -35.57 17.41 -30.06
CA HIS A 883 -36.20 18.54 -29.34
C HIS A 883 -37.73 18.56 -29.50
N TRP A 884 -38.29 18.21 -30.67
CA TRP A 884 -39.75 18.04 -30.82
C TRP A 884 -40.29 16.90 -29.94
N LYS A 885 -39.59 15.75 -29.89
CA LYS A 885 -39.96 14.62 -29.01
C LYS A 885 -39.88 14.98 -27.52
N PHE A 886 -38.96 15.87 -27.16
CA PHE A 886 -38.77 16.34 -25.79
C PHE A 886 -39.82 17.38 -25.35
N THR A 887 -40.24 18.32 -26.22
CA THR A 887 -41.33 19.26 -25.87
C THR A 887 -42.72 18.68 -26.05
N GLY A 888 -42.86 17.59 -26.81
CA GLY A 888 -44.15 16.93 -27.08
C GLY A 888 -45.02 17.68 -28.10
N ALA A 889 -44.43 18.53 -28.94
CA ALA A 889 -45.16 19.35 -29.91
C ALA A 889 -45.58 18.55 -31.16
N ASP A 890 -46.83 18.73 -31.59
CA ASP A 890 -47.43 18.04 -32.73
C ASP A 890 -46.73 18.30 -34.08
N GLU A 891 -46.81 17.31 -34.97
CA GLU A 891 -46.08 17.30 -36.25
C GLU A 891 -46.42 18.48 -37.19
N ASP A 892 -47.57 19.13 -37.02
CA ASP A 892 -48.00 20.27 -37.84
C ASP A 892 -47.17 21.55 -37.62
N HIS A 893 -46.40 21.62 -36.52
CA HIS A 893 -45.64 22.82 -36.13
C HIS A 893 -44.17 22.85 -36.61
N LYS A 894 -43.80 22.00 -37.60
CA LYS A 894 -42.42 21.76 -38.10
C LYS A 894 -41.65 22.96 -38.69
N GLY A 895 -42.15 24.19 -38.62
CA GLY A 895 -41.49 25.39 -39.16
C GLY A 895 -41.06 26.45 -38.14
N ASP A 896 -41.62 26.47 -36.92
CA ASP A 896 -41.62 27.68 -36.07
C ASP A 896 -40.58 27.61 -34.93
N LEU A 897 -39.29 27.65 -35.31
CA LEU A 897 -38.13 27.45 -34.43
C LEU A 897 -38.14 28.32 -33.15
N VAL A 898 -38.71 29.54 -33.22
CA VAL A 898 -38.77 30.47 -32.09
C VAL A 898 -39.66 29.94 -30.96
N LYS A 899 -40.78 29.27 -31.28
CA LYS A 899 -41.64 28.63 -30.29
C LYS A 899 -40.94 27.45 -29.62
N LEU A 900 -40.28 26.60 -30.41
CA LEU A 900 -39.55 25.44 -29.90
C LEU A 900 -38.43 25.85 -28.92
N HIS A 901 -37.70 26.96 -29.20
CA HIS A 901 -36.71 27.49 -28.27
C HIS A 901 -37.34 27.94 -26.93
N MET A 902 -38.52 28.57 -26.95
CA MET A 902 -39.25 28.98 -25.74
C MET A 902 -39.81 27.78 -24.95
N GLU A 903 -40.27 26.74 -25.64
CA GLU A 903 -40.74 25.50 -24.99
C GLU A 903 -39.60 24.74 -24.32
N VAL A 904 -38.44 24.63 -24.96
CA VAL A 904 -37.22 24.06 -24.37
C VAL A 904 -36.75 24.89 -23.17
N GLU A 905 -36.72 26.22 -23.28
CA GLU A 905 -36.40 27.12 -22.15
C GLU A 905 -37.35 26.91 -20.96
N LYS A 906 -38.65 26.76 -21.25
CA LYS A 906 -39.70 26.55 -20.24
C LYS A 906 -39.55 25.20 -19.53
N ALA A 907 -39.41 24.10 -20.28
CA ALA A 907 -39.29 22.75 -19.73
C ALA A 907 -38.01 22.59 -18.89
N VAL A 908 -36.87 23.03 -19.42
CA VAL A 908 -35.58 22.97 -18.71
C VAL A 908 -35.60 23.82 -17.45
N ARG A 909 -36.30 24.97 -17.44
CA ARG A 909 -36.44 25.79 -16.21
C ARG A 909 -37.48 25.30 -15.21
N SER A 910 -38.53 24.59 -15.63
CA SER A 910 -39.55 24.09 -14.69
C SER A 910 -39.05 22.90 -13.89
N ASN A 911 -38.30 22.00 -14.54
CA ASN A 911 -37.91 20.71 -13.97
C ASN A 911 -36.39 20.64 -13.67
N GLY A 912 -35.58 21.53 -14.25
CA GLY A 912 -34.18 21.72 -13.88
C GLY A 912 -33.23 20.65 -14.42
N GLU A 913 -32.43 20.07 -13.53
CA GLU A 913 -31.30 19.22 -13.91
C GLU A 913 -31.72 17.85 -14.45
N SER A 914 -32.86 17.30 -14.02
CA SER A 914 -33.39 16.01 -14.53
C SER A 914 -33.68 16.05 -16.02
N ASP A 915 -34.35 17.12 -16.45
CA ASP A 915 -34.82 17.32 -17.81
C ASP A 915 -33.67 17.73 -18.72
N THR A 916 -32.73 18.53 -18.18
CA THR A 916 -31.45 18.82 -18.83
C THR A 916 -30.69 17.53 -19.14
N ALA A 917 -30.54 16.63 -18.15
CA ALA A 917 -29.83 15.37 -18.33
C ALA A 917 -30.57 14.40 -19.28
N THR A 918 -31.91 14.43 -19.30
CA THR A 918 -32.72 13.61 -20.21
C THR A 918 -32.53 14.06 -21.65
N LEU A 919 -32.69 15.36 -21.94
CA LEU A 919 -32.46 15.96 -23.26
C LEU A 919 -31.02 15.72 -23.74
N ASP A 920 -30.03 15.85 -22.85
CA ASP A 920 -28.62 15.59 -23.18
C ASP A 920 -28.38 14.13 -23.56
N ASN A 921 -29.01 13.17 -22.88
CA ASN A 921 -28.87 11.74 -23.17
C ASN A 921 -29.51 11.36 -24.52
N ASP A 922 -30.73 11.84 -24.80
CA ASP A 922 -31.40 11.57 -26.09
C ASP A 922 -30.63 12.22 -27.26
N MET A 923 -30.11 13.43 -27.06
CA MET A 923 -29.23 14.08 -28.02
C MET A 923 -27.93 13.31 -28.26
N LYS A 924 -27.27 12.80 -27.21
CA LYS A 924 -26.09 11.92 -27.35
C LYS A 924 -26.41 10.67 -28.16
N ASN A 925 -27.51 9.99 -27.84
CA ASN A 925 -27.93 8.76 -28.51
C ASN A 925 -28.18 8.99 -30.02
N ALA A 926 -28.93 10.03 -30.38
CA ALA A 926 -29.24 10.35 -31.77
C ALA A 926 -28.00 10.72 -32.60
N LEU A 927 -27.08 11.50 -32.02
CA LEU A 927 -25.85 11.98 -32.67
C LEU A 927 -24.77 10.88 -32.76
N ASN A 928 -24.60 10.06 -31.73
CA ASN A 928 -23.68 8.90 -31.76
C ASN A 928 -24.13 7.86 -32.80
N GLY A 929 -25.43 7.80 -33.13
CA GLY A 929 -25.92 7.10 -34.30
C GLY A 929 -25.29 7.61 -35.61
N ILE A 930 -25.22 8.92 -35.81
CA ILE A 930 -24.62 9.54 -37.03
C ILE A 930 -23.14 9.22 -37.12
N THR A 931 -22.40 9.38 -36.01
CA THR A 931 -20.99 9.01 -35.92
C THR A 931 -20.77 7.56 -36.33
N THR A 932 -21.65 6.66 -35.89
CA THR A 932 -21.62 5.23 -36.25
C THR A 932 -21.94 5.00 -37.73
N ASP A 933 -22.94 5.69 -38.28
CA ASP A 933 -23.36 5.58 -39.68
C ASP A 933 -22.26 6.06 -40.65
N VAL A 934 -21.58 7.18 -40.33
CA VAL A 934 -20.44 7.68 -41.11
C VAL A 934 -19.27 6.69 -41.05
N ASN A 935 -18.87 6.23 -39.86
CA ASN A 935 -17.70 5.37 -39.70
C ASN A 935 -17.84 4.02 -40.45
N LYS A 936 -19.05 3.44 -40.51
CA LYS A 936 -19.36 2.23 -41.31
C LYS A 936 -19.12 2.39 -42.82
N ILE A 937 -19.17 3.61 -43.35
CA ILE A 937 -19.03 3.89 -44.79
C ILE A 937 -17.57 4.22 -45.16
N LEU A 938 -16.81 4.71 -44.18
CA LEU A 938 -15.42 5.17 -44.36
C LEU A 938 -14.36 4.11 -44.04
N PHE A 939 -14.65 3.13 -43.19
CA PHE A 939 -13.67 2.14 -42.76
C PHE A 939 -14.20 0.70 -42.98
N PRO A 940 -13.45 -0.18 -43.66
CA PRO A 940 -12.12 0.04 -44.26
C PRO A 940 -12.15 0.78 -45.62
N ASP A 941 -13.20 0.61 -46.43
CA ASP A 941 -13.21 0.90 -47.88
C ASP A 941 -13.25 2.39 -48.28
N GLY A 942 -13.11 3.34 -47.35
CA GLY A 942 -13.20 4.77 -47.62
C GLY A 942 -11.88 5.53 -47.66
N LEU A 943 -10.79 4.88 -47.24
CA LEU A 943 -9.43 5.43 -47.24
C LEU A 943 -8.81 5.43 -48.64
N GLN A 944 -7.94 6.40 -48.93
CA GLN A 944 -7.19 6.44 -50.20
C GLN A 944 -6.17 5.28 -50.30
N LYS A 945 -5.57 4.89 -49.17
CA LYS A 945 -4.81 3.64 -49.03
C LYS A 945 -5.67 2.61 -48.26
N PRO A 946 -5.91 1.40 -48.80
CA PRO A 946 -6.52 0.31 -48.03
C PRO A 946 -5.52 -0.32 -47.05
N PHE A 947 -6.02 -1.11 -46.10
CA PHE A 947 -5.21 -2.07 -45.35
C PHE A 947 -4.78 -3.22 -46.30
N PRO A 948 -3.58 -3.82 -46.16
CA PRO A 948 -2.55 -3.57 -45.15
C PRO A 948 -1.58 -2.42 -45.47
N GLY A 949 -1.71 -1.76 -46.63
CA GLY A 949 -0.80 -0.69 -47.07
C GLY A 949 -0.92 0.62 -46.27
N ASN A 950 -2.05 0.84 -45.60
CA ASN A 950 -2.29 2.00 -44.73
C ASN A 950 -1.69 1.79 -43.34
N CYS A 951 -0.66 2.56 -43.01
CA CYS A 951 0.11 2.37 -41.79
C CYS A 951 -0.63 2.81 -40.50
N LEU A 952 -1.50 3.82 -40.57
CA LEU A 952 -2.36 4.21 -39.44
C LEU A 952 -3.42 3.14 -39.15
N SER A 953 -4.01 2.57 -40.21
CA SER A 953 -4.94 1.44 -40.10
C SER A 953 -4.26 0.23 -39.47
N LEU A 954 -3.04 -0.10 -39.91
CA LEU A 954 -2.25 -1.21 -39.38
C LEU A 954 -1.96 -1.02 -37.88
N MET A 955 -1.48 0.15 -37.45
CA MET A 955 -1.20 0.40 -36.02
C MET A 955 -2.43 0.25 -35.12
N THR A 956 -3.59 0.79 -35.53
CA THR A 956 -4.80 0.85 -34.71
C THR A 956 -5.58 -0.46 -34.69
N THR A 957 -5.71 -1.16 -35.83
CA THR A 957 -6.37 -2.47 -35.92
C THR A 957 -5.59 -3.54 -35.15
N THR A 958 -4.29 -3.65 -35.36
CA THR A 958 -3.41 -4.62 -34.67
C THR A 958 -3.21 -4.29 -33.18
N GLY A 959 -3.43 -3.02 -32.80
CA GLY A 959 -3.30 -2.54 -31.41
C GLY A 959 -1.88 -2.17 -30.99
N ALA A 960 -0.96 -1.98 -31.95
CA ALA A 960 0.39 -1.48 -31.70
C ALA A 960 0.37 -0.14 -30.95
N LYS A 961 -0.39 0.84 -31.48
CA LYS A 961 -0.60 2.16 -30.87
C LYS A 961 -1.93 2.77 -31.33
N GLY A 962 -2.63 3.44 -30.42
CA GLY A 962 -3.98 3.99 -30.66
C GLY A 962 -5.06 2.91 -30.81
N GLY A 963 -6.30 3.37 -30.99
CA GLY A 963 -7.46 2.54 -31.33
C GLY A 963 -8.25 3.13 -32.51
N PRO A 964 -9.33 2.45 -32.96
CA PRO A 964 -10.14 2.91 -34.09
C PRO A 964 -10.76 4.29 -33.84
N VAL A 965 -11.08 4.63 -32.58
CA VAL A 965 -11.58 5.97 -32.21
C VAL A 965 -10.62 7.08 -32.61
N ASN A 966 -9.31 6.90 -32.41
CA ASN A 966 -8.30 7.91 -32.80
C ASN A 966 -8.27 8.08 -34.33
N MET A 967 -8.35 6.98 -35.09
CA MET A 967 -8.41 7.02 -36.56
C MET A 967 -9.69 7.72 -37.05
N ASN A 968 -10.83 7.46 -36.40
CA ASN A 968 -12.10 8.13 -36.68
C ASN A 968 -11.99 9.64 -36.42
N GLN A 969 -11.39 10.07 -35.31
CA GLN A 969 -11.25 11.51 -34.99
C GLN A 969 -10.31 12.24 -35.96
N ILE A 970 -9.30 11.56 -36.51
CA ILE A 970 -8.38 12.14 -37.50
C ILE A 970 -9.05 12.28 -38.87
N SER A 971 -9.60 11.19 -39.42
CA SER A 971 -10.04 11.13 -40.83
C SER A 971 -11.56 11.27 -41.03
N SER A 972 -12.39 10.99 -40.02
CA SER A 972 -13.87 11.03 -40.10
C SER A 972 -14.44 12.29 -39.44
N LEU A 973 -14.51 12.34 -38.11
CA LEU A 973 -15.12 13.44 -37.32
C LEU A 973 -14.78 13.28 -35.83
N LEU A 974 -14.72 14.37 -35.06
CA LEU A 974 -14.47 14.31 -33.61
C LEU A 974 -15.66 13.78 -32.80
N GLY A 975 -16.89 14.15 -33.18
CA GLY A 975 -18.13 13.71 -32.54
C GLY A 975 -18.60 14.60 -31.38
N GLN A 976 -19.60 14.11 -30.64
CA GLN A 976 -20.12 14.80 -29.46
C GLN A 976 -19.04 14.89 -28.38
N GLN A 977 -18.69 16.11 -27.95
CA GLN A 977 -17.87 16.31 -26.76
C GLN A 977 -18.76 16.12 -25.52
N GLU A 978 -18.29 15.35 -24.55
CA GLU A 978 -18.99 15.10 -23.30
C GLU A 978 -18.22 15.72 -22.14
N LEU A 979 -18.93 16.19 -21.11
CA LEU A 979 -18.36 16.85 -19.94
C LEU A 979 -19.07 16.33 -18.68
N GLU A 980 -18.35 15.73 -17.75
CA GLU A 980 -18.90 15.11 -16.52
C GLU A 980 -20.05 14.12 -16.80
N GLY A 981 -20.02 13.45 -17.97
CA GLY A 981 -21.11 12.58 -18.43
C GLY A 981 -22.34 13.31 -19.00
N LYS A 982 -22.33 14.63 -19.11
CA LYS A 982 -23.34 15.50 -19.75
C LYS A 982 -22.86 16.01 -21.12
N ARG A 983 -23.58 16.91 -21.79
CA ARG A 983 -23.09 17.67 -22.97
C ARG A 983 -22.46 19.00 -22.49
N VAL A 984 -22.18 19.90 -23.43
CA VAL A 984 -21.58 21.22 -23.13
C VAL A 984 -22.50 22.05 -22.20
N PRO A 985 -22.00 22.59 -21.08
CA PRO A 985 -22.80 23.35 -20.14
C PRO A 985 -23.32 24.66 -20.75
N ARG A 986 -24.57 25.00 -20.42
CA ARG A 986 -25.19 26.29 -20.78
C ARG A 986 -24.98 27.31 -19.65
N MET A 987 -24.67 28.56 -20.03
CA MET A 987 -24.70 29.72 -19.15
C MET A 987 -26.14 30.04 -18.71
N VAL A 988 -26.30 30.86 -17.66
CA VAL A 988 -27.63 31.33 -17.17
C VAL A 988 -28.49 31.95 -18.28
N SER A 989 -27.86 32.51 -19.31
CA SER A 989 -28.47 33.06 -20.53
C SER A 989 -28.92 32.02 -21.58
N GLY A 990 -28.89 30.71 -21.27
CA GLY A 990 -29.25 29.62 -22.17
C GLY A 990 -28.22 29.31 -23.28
N LYS A 991 -27.13 30.08 -23.35
CA LYS A 991 -26.05 29.96 -24.36
C LYS A 991 -24.94 29.02 -23.90
N THR A 992 -24.38 28.20 -24.79
CA THR A 992 -23.12 27.46 -24.54
C THR A 992 -21.88 28.29 -24.84
N LEU A 993 -21.93 29.16 -25.86
CA LEU A 993 -20.93 30.20 -26.13
C LEU A 993 -21.60 31.53 -26.52
N PRO A 994 -20.92 32.68 -26.33
CA PRO A 994 -21.46 34.00 -26.69
C PRO A 994 -21.92 34.11 -28.15
N CYS A 995 -21.27 33.37 -29.06
CA CYS A 995 -21.56 33.33 -30.50
C CYS A 995 -22.81 32.53 -30.90
N PHE A 996 -23.36 31.68 -30.03
CA PHE A 996 -24.63 30.99 -30.29
C PHE A 996 -25.80 31.82 -29.75
N PRO A 997 -27.01 31.73 -30.33
CA PRO A 997 -28.21 32.31 -29.73
C PRO A 997 -28.57 31.64 -28.39
N PRO A 998 -29.39 32.29 -27.53
CA PRO A 998 -29.99 31.62 -26.38
C PRO A 998 -30.77 30.38 -26.81
N TRP A 999 -30.64 29.29 -26.05
CA TRP A 999 -31.39 28.05 -26.25
C TRP A 999 -31.27 27.42 -27.64
N ASP A 1000 -30.12 27.65 -28.30
CA ASP A 1000 -29.79 27.00 -29.57
C ASP A 1000 -29.94 25.47 -29.46
N ILE A 1001 -30.73 24.91 -30.39
CA ILE A 1001 -31.04 23.48 -30.54
C ILE A 1001 -30.13 22.78 -31.55
N SER A 1002 -29.24 23.52 -32.22
CA SER A 1002 -28.33 22.95 -33.23
C SER A 1002 -27.35 21.95 -32.63
N SER A 1003 -26.98 20.95 -33.42
CA SER A 1003 -26.10 19.87 -33.00
C SER A 1003 -24.76 20.43 -32.50
N ARG A 1004 -24.21 21.40 -33.24
CA ARG A 1004 -22.95 22.10 -32.95
C ARG A 1004 -23.00 22.90 -31.66
N ALA A 1005 -24.08 23.63 -31.36
CA ALA A 1005 -24.13 24.48 -30.17
C ALA A 1005 -24.03 23.65 -28.87
N GLY A 1006 -24.57 22.44 -28.86
CA GLY A 1006 -24.42 21.47 -27.77
C GLY A 1006 -23.14 20.63 -27.81
N GLY A 1007 -22.14 20.99 -28.61
CA GLY A 1007 -20.82 20.33 -28.63
C GLY A 1007 -20.64 19.16 -29.60
N PHE A 1008 -21.51 19.00 -30.61
CA PHE A 1008 -21.25 18.04 -31.68
C PHE A 1008 -20.25 18.60 -32.70
N ILE A 1009 -19.06 18.01 -32.78
CA ILE A 1009 -18.01 18.42 -33.72
C ILE A 1009 -18.09 17.54 -34.97
N SER A 1010 -18.62 18.10 -36.06
CA SER A 1010 -18.68 17.46 -37.38
C SER A 1010 -17.34 17.43 -38.12
N ASP A 1011 -16.43 18.31 -37.72
CA ASP A 1011 -15.13 18.49 -38.33
C ASP A 1011 -14.10 17.50 -37.73
N ARG A 1012 -12.92 17.42 -38.35
CA ARG A 1012 -11.91 16.37 -38.08
C ARG A 1012 -10.51 16.98 -38.01
N PHE A 1013 -9.58 16.35 -37.28
CA PHE A 1013 -8.23 16.90 -37.13
C PHE A 1013 -7.51 17.12 -38.49
N LEU A 1014 -7.74 16.26 -39.49
CA LEU A 1014 -7.17 16.38 -40.84
C LEU A 1014 -7.53 17.69 -41.57
N THR A 1015 -8.66 18.33 -41.23
CA THR A 1015 -9.12 19.58 -41.86
C THR A 1015 -9.09 20.80 -40.91
N GLY A 1016 -8.63 20.61 -39.68
CA GLY A 1016 -8.78 21.59 -38.61
C GLY A 1016 -10.20 21.65 -38.02
N LEU A 1017 -10.34 22.42 -36.93
CA LEU A 1017 -11.59 22.63 -36.19
C LEU A 1017 -11.97 24.11 -36.23
N ARG A 1018 -13.28 24.42 -36.17
CA ARG A 1018 -13.75 25.80 -36.03
C ARG A 1018 -13.48 26.35 -34.61
N PRO A 1019 -13.36 27.67 -34.40
CA PRO A 1019 -13.06 28.24 -33.08
C PRO A 1019 -14.03 27.82 -31.96
N GLN A 1020 -15.32 27.63 -32.26
CA GLN A 1020 -16.33 27.15 -31.31
C GLN A 1020 -16.08 25.69 -30.91
N GLU A 1021 -15.84 24.84 -31.91
CA GLU A 1021 -15.59 23.41 -31.76
C GLU A 1021 -14.26 23.15 -31.04
N TYR A 1022 -13.22 23.93 -31.38
CA TYR A 1022 -11.93 23.94 -30.70
C TYR A 1022 -12.07 24.31 -29.21
N TYR A 1023 -12.93 25.28 -28.86
CA TYR A 1023 -13.16 25.65 -27.47
C TYR A 1023 -13.86 24.51 -26.70
N PHE A 1024 -14.87 23.86 -27.28
CA PHE A 1024 -15.51 22.69 -26.67
C PHE A 1024 -14.56 21.50 -26.53
N HIS A 1025 -13.68 21.27 -27.51
CA HIS A 1025 -12.64 20.26 -27.41
C HIS A 1025 -11.61 20.59 -26.30
N CYS A 1026 -11.24 21.87 -26.15
CA CYS A 1026 -10.42 22.36 -25.04
C CYS A 1026 -11.10 22.26 -23.65
N MET A 1027 -12.43 22.14 -23.58
CA MET A 1027 -13.13 21.83 -22.34
C MET A 1027 -12.99 20.35 -22.00
N ALA A 1028 -13.29 19.45 -22.95
CA ALA A 1028 -13.18 18.00 -22.75
C ALA A 1028 -11.73 17.58 -22.44
N GLY A 1029 -10.76 18.16 -23.15
CA GLY A 1029 -9.32 17.98 -22.88
C GLY A 1029 -8.78 18.65 -21.61
N ARG A 1030 -9.65 19.08 -20.69
CA ARG A 1030 -9.31 19.58 -19.34
C ARG A 1030 -10.02 18.82 -18.21
N GLU A 1031 -10.90 17.88 -18.52
CA GLU A 1031 -11.57 17.03 -17.52
C GLU A 1031 -10.71 15.82 -17.12
N GLY A 1032 -10.01 15.22 -18.09
CA GLY A 1032 -9.12 14.06 -17.90
C GLY A 1032 -7.67 14.42 -17.60
#